data_AF-A0A543HZV8-F1
#
_entry.id   AF-A0A543HZV8-F1
#
_cell.length_a   1.000
_cell.length_b   1.000
_cell.length_c   1.000
_cell.angle_alpha   90.00
_cell.angle_beta   90.00
_cell.angle_gamma   90.00
#
_symmetry.space_group_name_H-M   'P 1'
#
loop_
_entity.id
_entity.type
_entity.pdbx_description
1 polymer ?
#
loop_
_entity_poly.entity_id
_entity_poly.type
_entity_poly.pdbx_seq_one_letter_code
_entity_poly.pdbx_strand_id
1 'polypeptide(L)'
;MTEARIEHTGQPVPDGAGAAALRIAVVGPTHPHTGGIAAHTTMLAHHLHDAGHDVVLVSWAHLHPSRLHRDDVTVPRGGVDVPEVPPFPRTIRALSWARPDTWVRVGRRLRDLDAVVVVHAIAPAVPAHLALLRAAGALPSAQGSDAVPTPRPQSIVVCHNVLPIELRPGDARLMGLLLSRVDSVLVHSADQARLAHDLGARRVSVADLPPHVPGGRPISRGPRPGPTRLLALGLIREHKGIDVLLRAMRSVPEVTLTIAGEMSGPVRRVIGDLASDPLLAGRVEIREGYVPADALASLLADHDVLALPYRSATASQNVVLGHTHGLPVLASDVVPFSQQVVDGVNGLLVPPDDERALAGALRRLGDPEVRRRLADGVQTPDLSGPWAHYLGTIEALSLDESLLGLGAEPHDTEADATSDSDSDDSFDSLDDPEQGYAARSGSLAAQRSSESGAVGGAGTRVGDLAARAGVAVGRSWTAFTGAARHRVRQSLASHRDVLDLRPEDVPDWVLATDVLGDPAEADDAKHLARILGLPRSLDGVSSWAALGALAAILRVRDDGRRSAVIVDETGSRSLLSRWARAVGFAPVEIEFTGAHPSVAALDVDTGSLDVIVRIHPRGCDASDITQVLEQASWALRSGGLLIVTVPIGPPSAEGAVGPADVRGILARAHDLGFVLVGDLDGDVTARMRDAAARARADDAAYGLVRLTLRRR
;
A
#
# COMPACT_ATOMS: atom_id res chain seq x y z
N MET A 1 16.08 11.88 49.14
CA MET A 1 16.88 10.64 49.30
C MET A 1 17.20 10.12 47.92
N THR A 2 18.48 10.25 47.59
CA THR A 2 19.28 9.70 46.48
C THR A 2 18.79 9.94 45.04
N GLU A 3 19.35 10.99 44.44
CA GLU A 3 19.44 11.23 43.00
C GLU A 3 20.25 10.10 42.33
N ALA A 4 19.58 9.06 41.84
CA ALA A 4 20.19 8.13 40.90
C ALA A 4 19.98 8.68 39.47
N ARG A 5 21.08 9.10 38.83
CA ARG A 5 21.19 9.07 37.36
C ARG A 5 20.80 7.66 36.89
N ILE A 6 20.33 7.52 35.64
CA ILE A 6 20.23 6.18 35.04
C ILE A 6 21.67 5.67 34.93
N GLU A 7 22.12 4.90 35.92
CA GLU A 7 23.43 4.26 35.90
C GLU A 7 23.44 3.25 34.75
N HIS A 8 24.27 3.52 33.75
CA HIS A 8 24.70 2.56 32.74
C HIS A 8 25.54 1.47 33.42
N THR A 9 24.89 0.50 34.03
CA THR A 9 25.54 -0.71 34.57
C THR A 9 25.22 -1.90 33.67
N GLY A 10 25.88 -1.92 32.52
CA GLY A 10 25.99 -3.05 31.59
C GLY A 10 27.28 -2.85 30.81
N GLN A 11 28.05 -3.93 30.60
CA GLN A 11 29.38 -3.85 29.99
C GLN A 11 29.40 -2.92 28.78
N PRO A 12 30.44 -2.07 28.62
CA PRO A 12 30.62 -1.34 27.38
C PRO A 12 30.58 -2.35 26.24
N VAL A 13 29.77 -2.05 25.23
CA VAL A 13 29.81 -2.73 23.93
C VAL A 13 31.30 -2.77 23.54
N PRO A 14 31.87 -3.95 23.20
CA PRO A 14 33.30 -4.06 22.92
C PRO A 14 33.69 -2.97 21.92
N ASP A 15 34.71 -2.19 22.28
CA ASP A 15 35.28 -1.09 21.49
C ASP A 15 35.60 -1.63 20.08
N GLY A 16 34.66 -1.43 19.15
CA GLY A 16 34.62 -2.14 17.87
C GLY A 16 33.27 -2.10 17.14
N ALA A 17 32.15 -1.86 17.84
CA ALA A 17 30.87 -1.56 17.16
C ALA A 17 30.84 -0.07 16.76
N GLY A 18 31.14 0.20 15.48
CA GLY A 18 31.29 1.55 14.94
C GLY A 18 30.02 2.41 15.02
N ALA A 19 30.23 3.72 15.12
CA ALA A 19 29.46 4.92 14.75
C ALA A 19 27.94 4.91 14.32
N ALA A 20 27.20 3.80 14.33
CA ALA A 20 25.85 3.66 13.75
C ALA A 20 24.73 3.32 14.76
N ALA A 21 25.05 3.12 16.05
CA ALA A 21 24.05 2.74 17.06
C ALA A 21 23.35 3.98 17.67
N LEU A 22 22.05 4.15 17.38
CA LEU A 22 21.18 5.14 18.01
C LEU A 22 20.82 4.77 19.46
N ARG A 23 20.61 5.77 20.30
CA ARG A 23 20.04 5.67 21.66
C ARG A 23 18.57 6.06 21.61
N ILE A 24 17.67 5.10 21.78
CA ILE A 24 16.23 5.25 21.52
C ILE A 24 15.42 4.95 22.76
N ALA A 25 14.46 5.83 23.07
CA ALA A 25 13.38 5.51 24.00
C ALA A 25 12.12 5.12 23.25
N VAL A 26 11.62 3.91 23.48
CA VAL A 26 10.27 3.49 23.07
C VAL A 26 9.32 3.76 24.23
N VAL A 27 8.28 4.56 24.02
CA VAL A 27 7.32 4.98 25.04
C VAL A 27 5.93 4.46 24.68
N GLY A 28 5.39 3.54 25.47
CA GLY A 28 4.09 2.93 25.17
C GLY A 28 3.61 1.95 26.23
N PRO A 29 2.39 1.39 26.10
CA PRO A 29 1.95 0.30 26.96
C PRO A 29 2.82 -0.95 26.72
N THR A 30 3.08 -1.72 27.78
CA THR A 30 3.74 -3.03 27.74
C THR A 30 3.17 -3.88 28.87
N HIS A 31 3.46 -5.19 28.90
CA HIS A 31 3.09 -6.09 30.00
C HIS A 31 3.31 -5.41 31.38
N PRO A 32 2.34 -5.43 32.31
CA PRO A 32 1.14 -6.28 32.38
C PRO A 32 -0.06 -5.83 31.52
N HIS A 33 0.05 -4.73 30.77
CA HIS A 33 -0.98 -4.37 29.80
C HIS A 33 -0.94 -5.35 28.62
N THR A 34 -2.11 -5.78 28.17
CA THR A 34 -2.29 -6.80 27.12
C THR A 34 -2.83 -6.19 25.83
N GLY A 35 -2.84 -6.98 24.76
CA GLY A 35 -3.34 -6.59 23.44
C GLY A 35 -2.24 -6.11 22.48
N GLY A 36 -2.63 -6.00 21.21
CA GLY A 36 -1.68 -5.82 20.10
C GLY A 36 -0.79 -4.57 20.19
N ILE A 37 -1.25 -3.47 20.79
CA ILE A 37 -0.39 -2.29 20.98
C ILE A 37 0.70 -2.56 22.01
N ALA A 38 0.39 -3.27 23.09
CA ALA A 38 1.38 -3.62 24.10
C ALA A 38 2.41 -4.62 23.56
N ALA A 39 1.95 -5.65 22.84
CA ALA A 39 2.83 -6.61 22.17
C ALA A 39 3.70 -5.92 21.11
N HIS A 40 3.14 -5.06 20.26
CA HIS A 40 3.90 -4.25 19.29
C HIS A 40 4.97 -3.41 19.95
N THR A 41 4.63 -2.69 21.02
CA THR A 41 5.58 -1.83 21.74
C THR A 41 6.75 -2.65 22.30
N THR A 42 6.49 -3.83 22.88
CA THR A 42 7.55 -4.71 23.37
C THR A 42 8.40 -5.27 22.23
N MET A 43 7.79 -5.76 21.15
CA MET A 43 8.50 -6.32 20.01
C MET A 43 9.35 -5.27 19.29
N LEU A 44 8.85 -4.04 19.15
CA LEU A 44 9.62 -2.92 18.61
C LEU A 44 10.90 -2.68 19.41
N ALA A 45 10.83 -2.74 20.75
CA ALA A 45 12.00 -2.58 21.59
C ALA A 45 13.03 -3.71 21.41
N HIS A 46 12.58 -4.96 21.28
CA HIS A 46 13.46 -6.10 20.98
C HIS A 46 14.10 -5.95 19.59
N HIS A 47 13.31 -5.64 18.57
CA HIS A 47 13.81 -5.54 17.20
C HIS A 47 14.79 -4.39 16.99
N LEU A 48 14.57 -3.23 17.62
CA LEU A 48 15.56 -2.14 17.63
C LEU A 48 16.85 -2.55 18.39
N HIS A 49 16.72 -3.29 19.49
CA HIS A 49 17.88 -3.79 20.23
C HIS A 49 18.68 -4.82 19.42
N ASP A 50 18.01 -5.76 18.78
CA ASP A 50 18.60 -6.78 17.92
C ASP A 50 19.26 -6.18 16.68
N ALA A 51 18.75 -5.03 16.19
CA ALA A 51 19.39 -4.22 15.14
C ALA A 51 20.67 -3.48 15.62
N GLY A 52 21.00 -3.56 16.92
CA GLY A 52 22.23 -2.99 17.49
C GLY A 52 22.05 -1.63 18.18
N HIS A 53 20.82 -1.15 18.37
CA HIS A 53 20.56 0.11 19.06
C HIS A 53 20.54 -0.01 20.59
N ASP A 54 20.85 1.11 21.26
CA ASP A 54 20.72 1.25 22.70
C ASP A 54 19.28 1.65 23.07
N VAL A 55 18.46 0.66 23.42
CA VAL A 55 17.02 0.85 23.61
C VAL A 55 16.62 0.82 25.09
N VAL A 56 15.76 1.76 25.48
CA VAL A 56 15.01 1.73 26.73
C VAL A 56 13.51 1.75 26.46
N LEU A 57 12.79 0.81 27.07
CA LEU A 57 11.33 0.77 26.98
C LEU A 57 10.73 1.50 28.19
N VAL A 58 9.99 2.58 27.96
CA VAL A 58 9.31 3.36 29.00
C VAL A 58 7.82 3.06 28.96
N SER A 59 7.26 2.66 30.09
CA SER A 59 5.85 2.30 30.19
C SER A 59 5.16 2.82 31.44
N TRP A 60 3.87 2.51 31.54
CA TRP A 60 2.96 2.97 32.57
C TRP A 60 2.99 2.03 33.78
N ALA A 61 3.18 2.59 34.97
CA ALA A 61 2.91 1.92 36.24
C ALA A 61 1.39 1.85 36.51
N HIS A 62 0.67 2.91 36.11
CA HIS A 62 -0.78 3.00 36.16
C HIS A 62 -1.28 3.61 34.85
N LEU A 63 -1.77 2.75 33.96
CA LEU A 63 -2.48 3.18 32.76
C LEU A 63 -3.85 3.77 33.19
N HIS A 64 -4.40 4.66 32.35
CA HIS A 64 -5.56 5.53 32.59
C HIS A 64 -6.68 4.96 33.50
N PRO A 65 -7.43 5.81 34.23
CA PRO A 65 -8.57 5.35 35.04
C PRO A 65 -9.58 4.57 34.19
N SER A 66 -10.10 3.47 34.74
CA SER A 66 -10.96 2.50 34.05
C SER A 66 -12.19 3.13 33.39
N ARG A 67 -12.69 4.27 33.87
CA ARG A 67 -13.83 5.00 33.26
C ARG A 67 -13.54 5.64 31.90
N LEU A 68 -12.26 5.86 31.57
CA LEU A 68 -11.85 6.33 30.23
C LEU A 68 -11.77 5.18 29.23
N HIS A 69 -11.81 3.93 29.70
CA HIS A 69 -12.07 2.76 28.89
C HIS A 69 -13.58 2.49 28.99
N ARG A 70 -14.35 2.62 27.89
CA ARG A 70 -15.71 2.07 27.92
C ARG A 70 -15.54 0.57 27.85
N ASP A 71 -16.15 -0.15 28.79
CA ASP A 71 -16.11 -1.59 28.92
C ASP A 71 -16.34 -2.27 27.57
N ASP A 72 -15.31 -2.95 27.07
CA ASP A 72 -15.41 -3.93 25.98
C ASP A 72 -14.19 -4.85 25.89
N VAL A 73 -13.10 -4.57 26.63
CA VAL A 73 -12.03 -5.54 26.87
C VAL A 73 -11.93 -5.77 28.38
N THR A 74 -12.84 -6.58 28.90
CA THR A 74 -12.68 -7.24 30.19
C THR A 74 -11.62 -8.33 30.03
N VAL A 75 -10.34 -7.91 29.93
CA VAL A 75 -9.26 -8.82 30.29
C VAL A 75 -9.46 -9.11 31.76
N PRO A 76 -9.78 -10.35 32.16
CA PRO A 76 -9.96 -10.66 33.56
C PRO A 76 -8.68 -10.25 34.29
N ARG A 77 -8.84 -9.60 35.44
CA ARG A 77 -7.73 -9.30 36.38
C ARG A 77 -6.93 -10.55 36.79
N GLY A 78 -7.31 -11.75 36.35
CA GLY A 78 -6.66 -13.03 36.60
C GLY A 78 -5.97 -13.69 35.40
N GLY A 79 -5.78 -13.01 34.25
CA GLY A 79 -4.96 -13.49 33.12
C GLY A 79 -3.58 -12.82 33.02
N VAL A 80 -3.18 -12.05 34.05
CA VAL A 80 -2.17 -10.99 33.99
C VAL A 80 -0.73 -11.50 34.12
N ASP A 81 -0.53 -12.76 34.51
CA ASP A 81 0.80 -13.26 34.89
C ASP A 81 1.68 -13.70 33.71
N VAL A 82 1.07 -14.10 32.59
CA VAL A 82 1.82 -14.59 31.43
C VAL A 82 1.87 -13.52 30.33
N PRO A 83 3.07 -13.04 29.94
CA PRO A 83 3.20 -12.03 28.89
C PRO A 83 2.96 -12.63 27.50
N GLU A 84 2.25 -11.89 26.63
CA GLU A 84 1.93 -12.30 25.24
C GLU A 84 3.19 -12.47 24.37
N VAL A 85 4.20 -11.65 24.65
CA VAL A 85 5.52 -11.66 24.02
C VAL A 85 6.59 -11.56 25.11
N PRO A 86 7.82 -12.06 24.90
CA PRO A 86 8.88 -11.98 25.90
C PRO A 86 9.07 -10.55 26.42
N PRO A 87 9.02 -10.29 27.73
CA PRO A 87 9.23 -8.94 28.27
C PRO A 87 10.61 -8.39 27.91
N PHE A 88 10.68 -7.11 27.58
CA PHE A 88 11.96 -6.46 27.31
C PHE A 88 12.73 -6.17 28.61
N PRO A 89 13.98 -6.60 28.78
CA PRO A 89 14.71 -6.47 30.05
C PRO A 89 14.87 -5.02 30.54
N ARG A 90 15.16 -4.07 29.64
CA ARG A 90 15.39 -2.65 29.97
C ARG A 90 14.09 -1.83 29.99
N THR A 91 13.07 -2.35 30.69
CA THR A 91 11.75 -1.70 30.83
C THR A 91 11.64 -0.86 32.09
N ILE A 92 11.32 0.44 31.95
CA ILE A 92 11.07 1.39 33.04
C ILE A 92 9.57 1.68 33.13
N ARG A 93 8.92 1.22 34.21
CA ARG A 93 7.49 1.49 34.48
C ARG A 93 7.34 2.70 35.40
N ALA A 94 7.46 3.90 34.85
CA ALA A 94 7.49 5.14 35.65
C ALA A 94 6.32 6.09 35.38
N LEU A 95 5.63 5.96 34.24
CA LEU A 95 4.52 6.85 33.90
C LEU A 95 3.27 6.51 34.72
N SER A 96 2.64 7.52 35.29
CA SER A 96 1.40 7.34 36.05
C SER A 96 0.40 8.42 35.70
N TRP A 97 -0.82 8.00 35.38
CA TRP A 97 -1.94 8.92 35.19
C TRP A 97 -2.30 9.68 36.46
N ALA A 98 -2.16 9.04 37.61
CA ALA A 98 -2.43 9.66 38.91
C ALA A 98 -1.34 10.66 39.34
N ARG A 99 -0.18 10.66 38.66
CA ARG A 99 0.98 11.49 39.01
C ARG A 99 1.56 12.19 37.78
N PRO A 100 0.97 13.30 37.31
CA PRO A 100 1.46 14.03 36.14
C PRO A 100 2.93 14.50 36.24
N ASP A 101 3.46 14.68 37.46
CA ASP A 101 4.88 14.97 37.70
C ASP A 101 5.80 13.86 37.15
N THR A 102 5.30 12.62 37.05
CA THR A 102 6.05 11.50 36.48
C THR A 102 6.33 11.69 35.00
N TRP A 103 5.42 12.33 34.24
CA TRP A 103 5.60 12.55 32.79
C TRP A 103 6.80 13.48 32.53
N VAL A 104 6.86 14.57 33.30
CA VAL A 104 7.96 15.54 33.23
C VAL A 104 9.27 14.94 33.77
N ARG A 105 9.22 14.22 34.90
CA ARG A 105 10.42 13.58 35.48
C ARG A 105 11.04 12.56 34.54
N VAL A 106 10.20 11.74 33.90
CA VAL A 106 10.65 10.77 32.90
C VAL A 106 11.18 11.48 31.67
N GLY A 107 10.45 12.46 31.12
CA GLY A 107 10.91 13.23 29.96
C GLY A 107 12.29 13.86 30.17
N ARG A 108 12.55 14.46 31.34
CA ARG A 108 13.88 15.02 31.67
C ARG A 108 15.03 14.00 31.63
N ARG A 109 14.74 12.71 31.80
CA ARG A 109 15.71 11.61 31.72
C ARG A 109 15.96 11.14 30.29
N LEU A 110 15.16 11.57 29.32
CA LEU A 110 15.26 11.21 27.90
C LEU A 110 15.98 12.28 27.07
N ARG A 111 16.50 13.35 27.71
CA ARG A 111 17.10 14.51 27.02
C ARG A 111 18.37 14.17 26.24
N ASP A 112 19.11 13.15 26.69
CA ASP A 112 20.41 12.79 26.11
C ASP A 112 20.29 11.66 25.07
N LEU A 113 19.08 11.35 24.60
CA LEU A 113 18.81 10.31 23.60
C LEU A 113 18.75 10.90 22.19
N ASP A 114 18.88 10.04 21.19
CA ASP A 114 18.85 10.45 19.78
C ASP A 114 17.40 10.49 19.27
N ALA A 115 16.52 9.60 19.75
CA ALA A 115 15.09 9.62 19.43
C ALA A 115 14.17 9.19 20.59
N VAL A 116 12.96 9.72 20.60
CA VAL A 116 11.86 9.31 21.48
C VAL A 116 10.68 8.88 20.61
N VAL A 117 10.47 7.56 20.52
CA VAL A 117 9.38 6.92 19.78
C VAL A 117 8.20 6.70 20.71
N VAL A 118 7.10 7.41 20.49
CA VAL A 118 5.86 7.28 21.26
C VAL A 118 4.87 6.41 20.51
N VAL A 119 4.58 5.22 21.03
CA VAL A 119 3.52 4.35 20.53
C VAL A 119 2.18 4.81 21.12
N HIS A 120 1.41 5.52 20.29
CA HIS A 120 0.17 6.14 20.70
C HIS A 120 -1.00 5.15 20.66
N ALA A 121 -1.73 5.07 21.78
CA ALA A 121 -2.84 4.12 21.92
C ALA A 121 -4.23 4.78 21.98
N ILE A 122 -4.37 5.90 22.71
CA ILE A 122 -5.67 6.55 22.94
C ILE A 122 -5.53 8.07 23.03
N ALA A 123 -6.46 8.82 22.42
CA ALA A 123 -6.44 10.29 22.40
C ALA A 123 -6.33 10.95 23.79
N PRO A 124 -6.98 10.46 24.87
CA PRO A 124 -6.78 11.02 26.20
C PRO A 124 -5.32 11.05 26.69
N ALA A 125 -4.44 10.17 26.18
CA ALA A 125 -3.02 10.14 26.59
C ALA A 125 -2.18 11.30 26.02
N VAL A 126 -2.71 12.09 25.08
CA VAL A 126 -2.01 13.20 24.43
C VAL A 126 -1.35 14.18 25.42
N PRO A 127 -2.00 14.68 26.48
CA PRO A 127 -1.37 15.62 27.41
C PRO A 127 -0.12 15.04 28.08
N ALA A 128 -0.12 13.74 28.37
CA ALA A 128 1.03 13.07 28.96
C ALA A 128 2.18 12.93 27.95
N HIS A 129 1.89 12.61 26.70
CA HIS A 129 2.89 12.55 25.63
C HIS A 129 3.52 13.93 25.39
N LEU A 130 2.72 14.98 25.28
CA LEU A 130 3.21 16.35 25.09
C LEU A 130 4.06 16.83 26.28
N ALA A 131 3.64 16.55 27.52
CA ALA A 131 4.42 16.91 28.70
C ALA A 131 5.76 16.18 28.77
N LEU A 132 5.77 14.88 28.41
CA LEU A 132 6.98 14.07 28.35
C LEU A 132 7.94 14.55 27.26
N LEU A 133 7.45 14.72 26.03
CA LEU A 133 8.26 15.17 24.88
C LEU A 133 8.82 16.58 25.11
N ARG A 134 8.02 17.50 25.67
CA ARG A 134 8.49 18.84 26.03
C ARG A 134 9.60 18.78 27.09
N ALA A 135 9.46 17.93 28.10
CA ALA A 135 10.47 17.78 29.15
C ALA A 135 11.74 17.07 28.66
N ALA A 136 11.64 16.25 27.63
CA ALA A 136 12.76 15.64 26.91
C ALA A 136 13.46 16.60 25.93
N GLY A 137 12.91 17.80 25.70
CA GLY A 137 13.41 18.69 24.66
C GLY A 137 13.19 18.15 23.24
N ALA A 138 12.30 17.18 23.08
CA ALA A 138 12.07 16.46 21.83
C ALA A 138 11.01 17.11 20.92
N LEU A 139 10.40 18.22 21.35
CA LEU A 139 9.47 18.98 20.50
C LEU A 139 10.22 20.09 19.74
N PRO A 140 9.89 20.35 18.46
CA PRO A 140 10.52 21.42 17.70
C PRO A 140 10.28 22.80 18.30
N SER A 141 11.32 23.62 18.29
CA SER A 141 11.25 25.02 18.71
C SER A 141 10.41 25.82 17.72
N ALA A 142 9.40 26.53 18.22
CA ALA A 142 8.58 27.44 17.44
C ALA A 142 9.28 28.81 17.36
N GLN A 143 10.34 28.95 16.56
CA GLN A 143 10.92 30.26 16.21
C GLN A 143 11.97 30.12 15.11
N GLY A 144 11.80 30.91 14.04
CA GLY A 144 12.84 31.17 13.03
C GLY A 144 13.95 32.02 13.64
N SER A 145 14.88 31.37 14.32
CA SER A 145 16.13 32.00 14.76
C SER A 145 17.28 31.35 14.03
N ASP A 146 18.18 32.17 13.50
CA ASP A 146 19.52 31.86 12.96
C ASP A 146 20.47 31.22 14.01
N ALA A 147 19.93 30.49 14.99
CA ALA A 147 20.66 29.81 16.02
C ALA A 147 21.08 28.43 15.52
N VAL A 148 22.36 28.10 15.71
CA VAL A 148 22.95 26.78 15.42
C VAL A 148 22.06 25.68 16.04
N PRO A 149 21.61 24.67 15.25
CA PRO A 149 20.80 23.57 15.77
C PRO A 149 21.52 22.88 16.94
N THR A 150 20.95 22.96 18.13
CA THR A 150 21.45 22.17 19.27
C THR A 150 20.93 20.73 19.13
N PRO A 151 21.78 19.70 19.34
CA PRO A 151 21.35 18.31 19.28
C PRO A 151 20.18 18.07 20.24
N ARG A 152 19.09 17.52 19.74
CA ARG A 152 17.91 17.14 20.53
C ARG A 152 17.39 15.78 20.07
N PRO A 153 16.67 15.06 20.94
CA PRO A 153 15.99 13.85 20.51
C PRO A 153 14.93 14.17 19.45
N GLN A 154 14.85 13.36 18.39
CA GLN A 154 13.74 13.41 17.43
C GLN A 154 12.47 12.80 18.05
N SER A 155 11.32 13.47 17.90
CA SER A 155 10.02 12.96 18.35
C SER A 155 9.28 12.24 17.23
N ILE A 156 9.11 10.92 17.41
CA ILE A 156 8.40 10.07 16.45
C ILE A 156 7.13 9.55 17.13
N VAL A 157 5.96 9.76 16.54
CA VAL A 157 4.69 9.22 17.05
C VAL A 157 4.22 8.10 16.15
N VAL A 158 4.12 6.88 16.67
CA VAL A 158 3.51 5.75 15.98
C VAL A 158 2.02 5.73 16.27
N CYS A 159 1.18 5.87 15.25
CA CYS A 159 -0.27 5.83 15.35
C CYS A 159 -0.84 4.57 14.68
N HIS A 160 -1.28 3.60 15.49
CA HIS A 160 -2.02 2.44 14.98
C HIS A 160 -3.36 2.85 14.36
N ASN A 161 -4.01 3.86 14.95
CA ASN A 161 -5.11 4.61 14.37
C ASN A 161 -4.91 6.09 14.73
N VAL A 162 -4.90 6.97 13.74
CA VAL A 162 -4.79 8.43 13.91
C VAL A 162 -6.02 8.98 14.61
N LEU A 163 -7.20 8.43 14.31
CA LEU A 163 -8.40 8.61 15.12
C LEU A 163 -9.00 7.23 15.46
N PRO A 164 -9.50 7.05 16.69
CA PRO A 164 -10.14 5.79 17.07
C PRO A 164 -11.36 5.51 16.21
N ILE A 165 -11.63 4.22 15.95
CA ILE A 165 -12.82 3.76 15.21
C ILE A 165 -14.10 4.30 15.86
N GLU A 166 -14.13 4.32 17.20
CA GLU A 166 -15.18 4.96 17.98
C GLU A 166 -14.73 6.34 18.44
N LEU A 167 -15.13 7.37 17.69
CA LEU A 167 -14.81 8.76 17.96
C LEU A 167 -15.50 9.29 19.22
N ARG A 168 -14.74 9.96 20.08
CA ARG A 168 -15.29 10.72 21.22
C ARG A 168 -15.19 12.22 20.97
N PRO A 169 -16.09 13.02 21.58
CA PRO A 169 -15.99 14.47 21.53
C PRO A 169 -14.61 14.95 22.03
N GLY A 170 -13.87 15.63 21.16
CA GLY A 170 -12.55 16.19 21.47
C GLY A 170 -11.36 15.34 21.05
N ASP A 171 -11.55 14.10 20.58
CA ASP A 171 -10.42 13.23 20.14
C ASP A 171 -9.63 13.88 19.00
N ALA A 172 -10.31 14.39 17.97
CA ALA A 172 -9.66 15.07 16.85
C ALA A 172 -8.86 16.30 17.28
N ARG A 173 -9.36 17.05 18.27
CA ARG A 173 -8.64 18.22 18.81
C ARG A 173 -7.39 17.79 19.56
N LEU A 174 -7.47 16.76 20.41
CA LEU A 174 -6.31 16.25 21.13
C LEU A 174 -5.27 15.70 20.14
N MET A 175 -5.68 14.89 19.17
CA MET A 175 -4.78 14.36 18.16
C MET A 175 -4.13 15.48 17.35
N GLY A 176 -4.87 16.48 16.88
CA GLY A 176 -4.29 17.62 16.19
C GLY A 176 -3.27 18.40 17.04
N LEU A 177 -3.48 18.52 18.36
CA LEU A 177 -2.49 19.13 19.26
C LEU A 177 -1.19 18.32 19.38
N LEU A 178 -1.25 16.99 19.30
CA LEU A 178 -0.08 16.13 19.32
C LEU A 178 0.66 16.18 17.97
N LEU A 179 -0.06 15.89 16.89
CA LEU A 179 0.52 15.67 15.56
C LEU A 179 1.15 16.96 14.98
N SER A 180 0.55 18.13 15.26
CA SER A 180 1.13 19.42 14.86
C SER A 180 2.42 19.82 15.60
N ARG A 181 2.77 19.12 16.69
CA ARG A 181 3.89 19.50 17.55
C ARG A 181 5.07 18.55 17.52
N VAL A 182 4.95 17.37 16.94
CA VAL A 182 6.04 16.39 16.84
C VAL A 182 6.82 16.57 15.54
N ASP A 183 7.98 15.91 15.45
CA ASP A 183 8.81 15.91 14.24
C ASP A 183 8.17 15.06 13.17
N SER A 184 7.88 13.80 13.52
CA SER A 184 7.46 12.78 12.57
C SER A 184 6.33 11.93 13.13
N VAL A 185 5.45 11.48 12.24
CA VAL A 185 4.36 10.55 12.55
C VAL A 185 4.51 9.32 11.66
N LEU A 186 4.51 8.14 12.26
CA LEU A 186 4.50 6.86 11.56
C LEU A 186 3.10 6.27 11.62
N VAL A 187 2.52 6.00 10.46
CA VAL A 187 1.19 5.40 10.29
C VAL A 187 1.28 4.15 9.40
N HIS A 188 0.18 3.38 9.32
CA HIS A 188 0.15 2.10 8.61
C HIS A 188 -0.74 2.07 7.37
N SER A 189 -1.23 3.23 6.91
CA SER A 189 -1.91 3.34 5.63
C SER A 189 -1.91 4.77 5.11
N ALA A 190 -2.08 4.92 3.79
CA ALA A 190 -2.20 6.23 3.16
C ALA A 190 -3.44 7.03 3.65
N ASP A 191 -4.52 6.36 4.04
CA ASP A 191 -5.70 7.02 4.62
C ASP A 191 -5.39 7.62 5.98
N GLN A 192 -4.69 6.86 6.83
CA GLN A 192 -4.21 7.39 8.11
C GLN A 192 -3.20 8.51 7.90
N ALA A 193 -2.37 8.44 6.86
CA ALA A 193 -1.40 9.50 6.54
C ALA A 193 -2.10 10.81 6.17
N ARG A 194 -3.09 10.75 5.28
CA ARG A 194 -3.94 11.90 4.94
C ARG A 194 -4.59 12.49 6.19
N LEU A 195 -5.21 11.65 7.00
CA LEU A 195 -5.84 12.09 8.24
C LEU A 195 -4.83 12.72 9.23
N ALA A 196 -3.60 12.20 9.30
CA ALA A 196 -2.55 12.80 10.11
C ALA A 196 -2.14 14.18 9.60
N HIS A 197 -2.00 14.36 8.28
CA HIS A 197 -1.75 15.65 7.65
C HIS A 197 -2.90 16.64 7.86
N ASP A 198 -4.15 16.21 7.71
CA ASP A 198 -5.34 17.03 7.96
C ASP A 198 -5.40 17.52 9.43
N LEU A 199 -4.83 16.74 10.35
CA LEU A 199 -4.68 17.10 11.76
C LEU A 199 -3.39 17.88 12.07
N GLY A 200 -2.59 18.21 11.06
CA GLY A 200 -1.44 19.11 11.15
C GLY A 200 -0.07 18.42 11.28
N ALA A 201 0.04 17.11 11.05
CA ALA A 201 1.34 16.44 11.01
C ALA A 201 2.23 17.00 9.89
N ARG A 202 3.46 17.40 10.23
CA ARG A 202 4.44 17.97 9.28
C ARG A 202 5.10 16.91 8.43
N ARG A 203 5.67 15.88 9.07
CA ARG A 203 6.31 14.74 8.41
C ARG A 203 5.54 13.48 8.76
N VAL A 204 5.05 12.77 7.74
CA VAL A 204 4.33 11.51 7.92
C VAL A 204 4.97 10.45 7.05
N SER A 205 5.33 9.33 7.65
CA SER A 205 5.80 8.15 6.93
C SER A 205 4.77 7.03 7.06
N VAL A 206 4.64 6.25 5.99
CA VAL A 206 3.77 5.08 5.95
C VAL A 206 4.65 3.84 5.96
N ALA A 207 4.45 2.98 6.95
CA ALA A 207 5.05 1.65 6.96
C ALA A 207 4.01 0.64 7.46
N ASP A 208 3.91 -0.49 6.78
CA ASP A 208 3.02 -1.58 7.17
C ASP A 208 3.30 -1.98 8.62
N LEU A 209 2.23 -2.20 9.38
CA LEU A 209 2.38 -2.65 10.76
C LEU A 209 2.96 -4.07 10.75
N PRO A 210 4.19 -4.29 11.26
CA PRO A 210 4.77 -5.62 11.21
C PRO A 210 3.95 -6.57 12.11
N PRO A 211 3.68 -7.79 11.63
CA PRO A 211 2.97 -8.77 12.42
C PRO A 211 3.78 -9.19 13.66
N HIS A 212 3.09 -9.31 14.79
CA HIS A 212 3.61 -9.91 16.01
C HIS A 212 2.66 -11.05 16.39
N VAL A 213 2.94 -12.23 15.84
CA VAL A 213 2.03 -13.37 15.96
C VAL A 213 2.19 -14.00 17.35
N PRO A 214 1.17 -13.95 18.23
CA PRO A 214 1.22 -14.70 19.48
C PRO A 214 1.11 -16.20 19.18
N GLY A 215 1.40 -17.06 20.17
CA GLY A 215 1.14 -18.49 20.03
C GLY A 215 2.37 -19.40 20.02
N GLY A 216 3.58 -18.85 19.96
CA GLY A 216 4.79 -19.65 19.97
C GLY A 216 4.96 -20.51 18.71
N ARG A 217 5.68 -21.63 18.83
CA ARG A 217 5.99 -22.49 17.67
C ARG A 217 4.78 -23.32 17.23
N PRO A 218 4.58 -23.54 15.93
CA PRO A 218 3.52 -24.41 15.42
C PRO A 218 3.61 -25.83 16.00
N ILE A 219 2.46 -26.39 16.37
CA ILE A 219 2.33 -27.79 16.79
C ILE A 219 1.91 -28.62 15.57
N SER A 220 2.60 -29.74 15.35
CA SER A 220 2.32 -30.64 14.23
C SER A 220 0.91 -31.19 14.29
N ARG A 221 0.22 -31.21 13.14
CA ARG A 221 -1.14 -31.76 13.03
C ARG A 221 -1.09 -33.18 12.52
N GLY A 222 -1.82 -34.07 13.20
CA GLY A 222 -2.13 -35.39 12.69
C GLY A 222 -3.43 -35.39 11.89
N PRO A 223 -3.59 -36.29 10.90
CA PRO A 223 -4.88 -36.48 10.25
C PRO A 223 -5.92 -36.90 11.29
N ARG A 224 -7.00 -36.13 11.41
CA ARG A 224 -8.13 -36.44 12.29
C ARG A 224 -9.38 -36.72 11.44
N PRO A 225 -9.93 -37.94 11.48
CA PRO A 225 -11.16 -38.26 10.76
C PRO A 225 -12.35 -37.52 11.40
N GLY A 226 -13.32 -37.10 10.59
CA GLY A 226 -14.53 -36.42 11.06
C GLY A 226 -14.90 -35.18 10.23
N PRO A 227 -15.86 -34.38 10.74
CA PRO A 227 -16.26 -33.12 10.11
C PRO A 227 -15.11 -32.12 10.09
N THR A 228 -15.16 -31.17 9.17
CA THR A 228 -14.18 -30.08 9.07
C THR A 228 -14.32 -29.13 10.26
N ARG A 229 -13.23 -28.89 10.99
CA ARG A 229 -13.24 -28.05 12.19
C ARG A 229 -12.77 -26.64 11.85
N LEU A 230 -13.69 -25.69 11.94
CA LEU A 230 -13.44 -24.27 11.71
C LEU A 230 -13.13 -23.58 13.04
N LEU A 231 -12.19 -22.63 13.01
CA LEU A 231 -11.90 -21.75 14.14
C LEU A 231 -12.25 -20.31 13.79
N ALA A 232 -13.03 -19.64 14.64
CA ALA A 232 -13.15 -18.17 14.65
C ALA A 232 -12.49 -17.64 15.93
N LEU A 233 -11.52 -16.73 15.79
CA LEU A 233 -10.65 -16.29 16.89
C LEU A 233 -10.62 -14.76 17.09
N GLY A 234 -10.55 -14.34 18.36
CA GLY A 234 -10.18 -12.99 18.81
C GLY A 234 -11.35 -12.21 19.40
N LEU A 235 -11.27 -10.87 19.45
CA LEU A 235 -12.37 -10.03 19.94
C LEU A 235 -13.58 -10.15 19.02
N ILE A 236 -14.65 -10.82 19.46
CA ILE A 236 -15.82 -11.09 18.62
C ILE A 236 -16.75 -9.88 18.68
N ARG A 237 -16.92 -9.23 17.52
CA ARG A 237 -17.68 -8.00 17.31
C ARG A 237 -18.53 -8.13 16.04
N GLU A 238 -19.48 -7.22 15.86
CA GLU A 238 -20.40 -7.24 14.71
C GLU A 238 -19.68 -7.24 13.36
N HIS A 239 -18.60 -6.47 13.21
CA HIS A 239 -17.82 -6.43 11.97
C HIS A 239 -17.15 -7.77 11.62
N LYS A 240 -17.05 -8.74 12.54
CA LYS A 240 -16.44 -10.06 12.27
C LYS A 240 -17.36 -11.05 11.55
N GLY A 241 -18.66 -10.74 11.40
CA GLY A 241 -19.58 -11.52 10.57
C GLY A 241 -19.82 -12.97 11.00
N ILE A 242 -19.57 -13.30 12.27
CA ILE A 242 -19.75 -14.67 12.80
C ILE A 242 -21.21 -15.14 12.69
N ASP A 243 -22.17 -14.21 12.79
CA ASP A 243 -23.58 -14.49 12.57
C ASP A 243 -23.88 -15.00 11.15
N VAL A 244 -23.21 -14.46 10.13
CA VAL A 244 -23.37 -14.89 8.73
C VAL A 244 -22.83 -16.32 8.53
N LEU A 245 -21.66 -16.60 9.13
CA LEU A 245 -21.07 -17.94 9.11
C LEU A 245 -22.00 -18.98 9.78
N LEU A 246 -22.58 -18.66 10.93
CA LEU A 246 -23.52 -19.54 11.62
C LEU A 246 -24.77 -19.80 10.77
N ARG A 247 -25.33 -18.79 10.10
CA ARG A 247 -26.47 -19.00 9.19
C ARG A 247 -26.09 -19.91 8.02
N ALA A 248 -24.94 -19.70 7.39
CA ALA A 248 -24.45 -20.53 6.29
C ALA A 248 -24.28 -22.02 6.71
N MET A 249 -23.75 -22.25 7.91
CA MET A 249 -23.54 -23.60 8.48
C MET A 249 -24.83 -24.42 8.66
N ARG A 250 -26.00 -23.77 8.78
CA ARG A 250 -27.30 -24.48 8.88
C ARG A 250 -27.56 -25.38 7.67
N SER A 251 -26.99 -25.04 6.51
CA SER A 251 -27.18 -25.76 5.24
C SER A 251 -26.03 -26.71 4.87
N VAL A 252 -25.04 -26.89 5.75
CA VAL A 252 -23.81 -27.67 5.47
C VAL A 252 -23.45 -28.49 6.71
N PRO A 253 -23.93 -29.74 6.88
CA PRO A 253 -23.75 -30.55 8.10
C PRO A 253 -22.30 -31.00 8.39
N GLU A 254 -21.42 -30.97 7.40
CA GLU A 254 -20.08 -31.58 7.42
C GLU A 254 -19.01 -30.73 8.13
N VAL A 255 -19.40 -29.64 8.79
CA VAL A 255 -18.49 -28.69 9.45
C VAL A 255 -18.85 -28.47 10.92
N THR A 256 -17.85 -28.20 11.75
CA THR A 256 -18.03 -27.70 13.13
C THR A 256 -17.32 -26.36 13.28
N LEU A 257 -17.74 -25.54 14.24
CA LEU A 257 -17.15 -24.23 14.49
C LEU A 257 -16.85 -24.06 15.97
N THR A 258 -15.61 -23.73 16.29
CA THR A 258 -15.24 -23.19 17.60
C THR A 258 -15.08 -21.68 17.50
N ILE A 259 -15.83 -20.94 18.32
CA ILE A 259 -15.73 -19.48 18.47
C ILE A 259 -14.94 -19.23 19.75
N ALA A 260 -13.69 -18.79 19.62
CA ALA A 260 -12.79 -18.57 20.74
C ALA A 260 -12.43 -17.08 20.87
N GLY A 261 -12.77 -16.48 22.01
CA GLY A 261 -12.46 -15.08 22.27
C GLY A 261 -13.53 -14.34 23.06
N GLU A 262 -13.23 -13.08 23.38
CA GLU A 262 -14.14 -12.22 24.14
C GLU A 262 -15.27 -11.70 23.25
N MET A 263 -16.52 -11.92 23.68
CA MET A 263 -17.72 -11.37 23.08
C MET A 263 -18.33 -10.32 24.02
N SER A 264 -18.69 -9.17 23.46
CA SER A 264 -19.36 -8.12 24.22
C SER A 264 -20.47 -7.47 23.38
N GLY A 265 -21.33 -6.70 24.02
CA GLY A 265 -22.42 -6.00 23.34
C GLY A 265 -23.50 -6.92 22.73
N PRO A 266 -24.30 -6.39 21.78
CA PRO A 266 -25.45 -7.10 21.20
C PRO A 266 -25.09 -8.40 20.47
N VAL A 267 -23.88 -8.48 19.89
CA VAL A 267 -23.44 -9.65 19.10
C VAL A 267 -23.40 -10.94 19.93
N ARG A 268 -23.12 -10.85 21.24
CA ARG A 268 -23.12 -12.01 22.16
C ARG A 268 -24.47 -12.73 22.17
N ARG A 269 -25.57 -11.96 22.22
CA ARG A 269 -26.93 -12.52 22.20
C ARG A 269 -27.23 -13.14 20.83
N VAL A 270 -26.94 -12.42 19.74
CA VAL A 270 -27.17 -12.89 18.37
C VAL A 270 -26.44 -14.22 18.10
N ILE A 271 -25.17 -14.33 18.50
CA ILE A 271 -24.39 -15.55 18.36
C ILE A 271 -24.97 -16.68 19.22
N GLY A 272 -25.35 -16.41 20.48
CA GLY A 272 -25.94 -17.40 21.37
C GLY A 272 -27.27 -17.96 20.83
N ASP A 273 -28.13 -17.09 20.31
CA ASP A 273 -29.42 -17.49 19.72
C ASP A 273 -29.21 -18.34 18.46
N LEU A 274 -28.30 -17.93 17.57
CA LEU A 274 -27.95 -18.69 16.36
C LEU A 274 -27.32 -20.05 16.70
N ALA A 275 -26.40 -20.09 17.67
CA ALA A 275 -25.74 -21.33 18.08
C ALA A 275 -26.71 -22.34 18.74
N SER A 276 -27.82 -21.87 19.29
CA SER A 276 -28.88 -22.70 19.90
C SER A 276 -29.86 -23.28 18.87
N ASP A 277 -29.68 -22.97 17.58
CA ASP A 277 -30.51 -23.50 16.51
C ASP A 277 -30.42 -25.05 16.46
N PRO A 278 -31.54 -25.78 16.38
CA PRO A 278 -31.54 -27.23 16.27
C PRO A 278 -30.68 -27.79 15.12
N LEU A 279 -30.51 -27.05 14.02
CA LEU A 279 -29.67 -27.44 12.88
C LEU A 279 -28.17 -27.35 13.17
N LEU A 280 -27.77 -26.65 14.24
CA LEU A 280 -26.39 -26.47 14.69
C LEU A 280 -26.08 -27.22 15.99
N ALA A 281 -27.04 -27.99 16.52
CA ALA A 281 -26.88 -28.73 17.77
C ALA A 281 -25.63 -29.64 17.76
N GLY A 282 -24.75 -29.44 18.74
CA GLY A 282 -23.50 -30.20 18.87
C GLY A 282 -22.38 -29.82 17.89
N ARG A 283 -22.56 -28.78 17.07
CA ARG A 283 -21.61 -28.38 16.01
C ARG A 283 -20.95 -27.03 16.23
N VAL A 284 -21.44 -26.25 17.20
CA VAL A 284 -20.89 -24.94 17.56
C VAL A 284 -20.41 -24.99 19.01
N GLU A 285 -19.13 -24.72 19.22
CA GLU A 285 -18.52 -24.58 20.53
C GLU A 285 -18.17 -23.11 20.77
N ILE A 286 -18.70 -22.52 21.83
CA ILE A 286 -18.38 -21.15 22.23
C ILE A 286 -17.42 -21.20 23.41
N ARG A 287 -16.17 -20.80 23.18
CA ARG A 287 -15.13 -20.60 24.20
C ARG A 287 -15.00 -19.11 24.49
N GLU A 288 -15.89 -18.63 25.34
CA GLU A 288 -15.92 -17.21 25.71
C GLU A 288 -14.77 -16.86 26.66
N GLY A 289 -14.10 -15.74 26.35
CA GLY A 289 -13.01 -15.21 27.15
C GLY A 289 -11.71 -15.08 26.37
N TYR A 290 -10.71 -14.46 27.00
CA TYR A 290 -9.39 -14.29 26.43
C TYR A 290 -8.70 -15.65 26.24
N VAL A 291 -8.11 -15.87 25.06
CA VAL A 291 -7.30 -17.06 24.76
C VAL A 291 -5.83 -16.73 25.04
N PRO A 292 -5.20 -17.34 26.05
CA PRO A 292 -3.80 -17.12 26.35
C PRO A 292 -2.87 -17.51 25.20
N ALA A 293 -1.72 -16.83 25.10
CA ALA A 293 -0.75 -17.09 24.03
C ALA A 293 -0.23 -18.53 24.05
N ASP A 294 0.00 -19.13 25.22
CA ASP A 294 0.48 -20.52 25.35
C ASP A 294 -0.58 -21.57 24.95
N ALA A 295 -1.86 -21.24 25.00
CA ALA A 295 -2.95 -22.10 24.54
C ALA A 295 -3.18 -22.03 23.03
N LEU A 296 -2.67 -20.99 22.36
CA LEU A 296 -3.05 -20.66 20.99
C LEU A 296 -2.51 -21.67 19.96
N ALA A 297 -1.27 -22.16 20.13
CA ALA A 297 -0.72 -23.18 19.23
C ALA A 297 -1.54 -24.48 19.25
N SER A 298 -1.95 -24.92 20.45
CA SER A 298 -2.78 -26.12 20.59
C SER A 298 -4.16 -25.88 19.96
N LEU A 299 -4.76 -24.71 20.24
CA LEU A 299 -6.04 -24.35 19.67
C LEU A 299 -6.00 -24.36 18.13
N LEU A 300 -4.98 -23.76 17.51
CA LEU A 300 -4.82 -23.76 16.06
C LEU A 300 -4.57 -25.15 15.49
N ALA A 301 -3.76 -25.98 16.17
CA ALA A 301 -3.51 -27.36 15.76
C ALA A 301 -4.75 -28.27 15.87
N ASP A 302 -5.70 -27.93 16.74
CA ASP A 302 -6.98 -28.62 16.89
C ASP A 302 -8.02 -28.27 15.81
N HIS A 303 -7.69 -27.41 14.85
CA HIS A 303 -8.61 -26.99 13.78
C HIS A 303 -8.00 -27.17 12.39
N ASP A 304 -8.89 -27.24 11.40
CA ASP A 304 -8.53 -27.49 10.01
C ASP A 304 -8.46 -26.20 9.21
N VAL A 305 -9.34 -25.22 9.50
CA VAL A 305 -9.46 -23.95 8.77
C VAL A 305 -9.70 -22.80 9.73
N LEU A 306 -9.03 -21.67 9.51
CA LEU A 306 -9.34 -20.43 10.22
C LEU A 306 -10.41 -19.64 9.44
N ALA A 307 -11.52 -19.30 10.07
CA ALA A 307 -12.64 -18.61 9.45
C ALA A 307 -12.68 -17.12 9.85
N LEU A 308 -12.63 -16.24 8.85
CA LEU A 308 -12.62 -14.78 8.96
C LEU A 308 -13.71 -14.15 8.07
N PRO A 309 -15.01 -14.38 8.36
CA PRO A 309 -16.14 -13.93 7.53
C PRO A 309 -16.47 -12.44 7.74
N TYR A 310 -15.45 -11.58 7.77
CA TYR A 310 -15.60 -10.20 8.25
C TYR A 310 -16.39 -9.36 7.24
N ARG A 311 -17.17 -8.41 7.76
CA ARG A 311 -17.84 -7.36 6.98
C ARG A 311 -16.86 -6.29 6.54
N SER A 312 -15.90 -5.99 7.42
CA SER A 312 -14.81 -5.05 7.18
C SER A 312 -13.60 -5.44 8.02
N ALA A 313 -12.41 -5.07 7.55
CA ALA A 313 -11.15 -5.25 8.26
C ALA A 313 -10.23 -4.06 7.96
N THR A 314 -9.42 -3.64 8.94
CA THR A 314 -8.45 -2.55 8.78
C THR A 314 -7.00 -3.05 8.86
N ALA A 315 -6.68 -3.83 9.89
CA ALA A 315 -5.38 -4.48 10.05
C ALA A 315 -5.54 -5.72 10.95
N SER A 316 -5.76 -6.90 10.34
CA SER A 316 -5.96 -8.15 11.06
C SER A 316 -4.79 -9.09 10.83
N GLN A 317 -4.15 -9.51 11.92
CA GLN A 317 -3.03 -10.46 11.88
C GLN A 317 -3.49 -11.92 11.88
N ASN A 318 -4.81 -12.17 11.88
CA ASN A 318 -5.33 -13.53 11.97
C ASN A 318 -4.95 -14.40 10.76
N VAL A 319 -4.82 -13.82 9.55
CA VAL A 319 -4.34 -14.58 8.38
C VAL A 319 -2.89 -15.03 8.59
N VAL A 320 -2.01 -14.10 8.98
CA VAL A 320 -0.60 -14.40 9.33
C VAL A 320 -0.53 -15.47 10.43
N LEU A 321 -1.37 -15.38 11.47
CA LEU A 321 -1.45 -16.36 12.54
C LEU A 321 -1.87 -17.74 12.01
N GLY A 322 -2.92 -17.80 11.19
CA GLY A 322 -3.36 -19.03 10.54
C GLY A 322 -2.22 -19.65 9.73
N HIS A 323 -1.59 -18.88 8.84
CA HIS A 323 -0.52 -19.34 7.96
C HIS A 323 0.75 -19.74 8.72
N THR A 324 1.13 -19.01 9.77
CA THR A 324 2.25 -19.37 10.67
C THR A 324 2.05 -20.77 11.24
N HIS A 325 0.81 -21.11 11.60
CA HIS A 325 0.46 -22.43 12.13
C HIS A 325 0.06 -23.45 11.05
N GLY A 326 0.13 -23.09 9.76
CA GLY A 326 -0.19 -23.94 8.61
C GLY A 326 -1.69 -24.10 8.32
N LEU A 327 -2.57 -23.23 8.84
CA LEU A 327 -4.02 -23.31 8.62
C LEU A 327 -4.35 -22.58 7.32
N PRO A 328 -5.06 -23.23 6.37
CA PRO A 328 -5.71 -22.47 5.32
C PRO A 328 -6.80 -21.57 5.91
N VAL A 329 -7.10 -20.48 5.21
CA VAL A 329 -8.03 -19.45 5.70
C VAL A 329 -9.27 -19.37 4.81
N LEU A 330 -10.47 -19.43 5.41
CA LEU A 330 -11.72 -19.01 4.78
C LEU A 330 -11.98 -17.56 5.17
N ALA A 331 -11.86 -16.62 4.24
CA ALA A 331 -12.00 -15.19 4.54
C ALA A 331 -13.00 -14.49 3.62
N SER A 332 -13.58 -13.39 4.09
CA SER A 332 -14.25 -12.45 3.19
C SER A 332 -13.24 -11.78 2.26
N ASP A 333 -13.65 -11.47 1.03
CA ASP A 333 -12.89 -10.70 0.04
C ASP A 333 -12.91 -9.20 0.40
N VAL A 334 -12.19 -8.89 1.48
CA VAL A 334 -11.90 -7.54 1.94
C VAL A 334 -10.39 -7.32 1.87
N VAL A 335 -9.97 -6.08 1.57
CA VAL A 335 -8.57 -5.75 1.19
C VAL A 335 -7.51 -6.40 2.10
N PRO A 336 -7.57 -6.33 3.44
CA PRO A 336 -6.51 -6.91 4.28
C PRO A 336 -6.37 -8.43 4.16
N PHE A 337 -7.43 -9.12 3.75
CA PHE A 337 -7.44 -10.57 3.59
C PHE A 337 -7.08 -10.99 2.17
N SER A 338 -7.58 -10.31 1.14
CA SER A 338 -7.27 -10.65 -0.25
C SER A 338 -5.81 -10.40 -0.65
N GLN A 339 -5.07 -9.57 0.12
CA GLN A 339 -3.63 -9.43 -0.01
C GLN A 339 -2.82 -10.62 0.53
N GLN A 340 -3.39 -11.39 1.46
CA GLN A 340 -2.68 -12.46 2.18
C GLN A 340 -3.21 -13.86 1.80
N VAL A 341 -4.48 -13.96 1.41
CA VAL A 341 -5.15 -15.19 1.01
C VAL A 341 -5.30 -15.21 -0.51
N VAL A 342 -4.78 -16.25 -1.15
CA VAL A 342 -4.92 -16.53 -2.58
C VAL A 342 -5.98 -17.62 -2.73
N ASP A 343 -7.13 -17.26 -3.32
CA ASP A 343 -8.28 -18.16 -3.46
C ASP A 343 -7.90 -19.47 -4.17
N GLY A 344 -8.29 -20.60 -3.57
CA GLY A 344 -8.02 -21.94 -4.08
C GLY A 344 -6.58 -22.44 -3.89
N VAL A 345 -5.68 -21.61 -3.36
CA VAL A 345 -4.27 -21.96 -3.12
C VAL A 345 -3.99 -22.16 -1.64
N ASN A 346 -4.10 -21.11 -0.82
CA ASN A 346 -3.84 -21.17 0.63
C ASN A 346 -5.09 -20.87 1.48
N GLY A 347 -6.24 -20.70 0.82
CA GLY A 347 -7.50 -20.40 1.45
C GLY A 347 -8.63 -20.28 0.44
N LEU A 348 -9.79 -19.81 0.91
CA LEU A 348 -10.95 -19.50 0.09
C LEU A 348 -11.42 -18.07 0.38
N LEU A 349 -11.74 -17.31 -0.67
CA LEU A 349 -12.33 -15.98 -0.56
C LEU A 349 -13.80 -15.99 -0.97
N VAL A 350 -14.63 -15.27 -0.21
CA VAL A 350 -16.06 -15.10 -0.46
C VAL A 350 -16.47 -13.64 -0.30
N PRO A 351 -17.49 -13.14 -1.01
CA PRO A 351 -17.99 -11.79 -0.75
C PRO A 351 -18.42 -11.59 0.72
N PRO A 352 -18.19 -10.41 1.32
CA PRO A 352 -18.67 -10.11 2.67
C PRO A 352 -20.20 -10.13 2.73
N ASP A 353 -20.77 -10.54 3.87
CA ASP A 353 -22.22 -10.66 4.11
C ASP A 353 -22.99 -11.59 3.13
N ASP A 354 -22.29 -12.47 2.40
CA ASP A 354 -22.91 -13.44 1.50
C ASP A 354 -22.99 -14.85 2.13
N GLU A 355 -24.15 -15.15 2.72
CA GLU A 355 -24.44 -16.45 3.32
C GLU A 355 -24.36 -17.62 2.30
N ARG A 356 -24.76 -17.38 1.04
CA ARG A 356 -24.78 -18.44 0.01
C ARG A 356 -23.38 -18.77 -0.46
N ALA A 357 -22.55 -17.75 -0.68
CA ALA A 357 -21.14 -17.93 -1.03
C ALA A 357 -20.39 -18.63 0.11
N LEU A 358 -20.61 -18.23 1.37
CA LEU A 358 -20.08 -18.93 2.54
C LEU A 358 -20.51 -20.40 2.56
N ALA A 359 -21.79 -20.72 2.38
CA ALA A 359 -22.26 -22.10 2.34
C ALA A 359 -21.59 -22.90 1.19
N GLY A 360 -21.39 -22.28 0.03
CA GLY A 360 -20.63 -22.88 -1.08
C GLY A 360 -19.18 -23.21 -0.72
N ALA A 361 -18.48 -22.27 -0.07
CA ALA A 361 -17.12 -22.47 0.40
C ALA A 361 -17.04 -23.55 1.50
N LEU A 362 -17.99 -23.57 2.44
CA LEU A 362 -18.08 -24.60 3.48
C LEU A 362 -18.27 -26.01 2.89
N ARG A 363 -19.10 -26.16 1.85
CA ARG A 363 -19.26 -27.45 1.15
C ARG A 363 -17.96 -27.89 0.48
N ARG A 364 -17.23 -26.97 -0.16
CA ARG A 364 -15.90 -27.25 -0.73
C ARG A 364 -14.92 -27.72 0.34
N LEU A 365 -14.93 -27.06 1.50
CA LEU A 365 -14.09 -27.45 2.63
C LEU A 365 -14.48 -28.78 3.26
N GLY A 366 -15.70 -29.28 3.04
CA GLY A 366 -16.12 -30.63 3.44
C GLY A 366 -15.27 -31.74 2.83
N ASP A 367 -14.68 -31.51 1.65
CA ASP A 367 -13.77 -32.45 0.97
C ASP A 367 -12.36 -32.44 1.59
N PRO A 368 -11.88 -33.56 2.17
CA PRO A 368 -10.54 -33.67 2.72
C PRO A 368 -9.42 -33.34 1.72
N GLU A 369 -9.62 -33.63 0.43
CA GLU A 369 -8.62 -33.36 -0.61
C GLU A 369 -8.45 -31.87 -0.85
N VAL A 370 -9.56 -31.13 -0.87
CA VAL A 370 -9.55 -29.67 -0.97
C VAL A 370 -8.83 -29.07 0.23
N ARG A 371 -9.15 -29.53 1.45
CA ARG A 371 -8.48 -29.04 2.67
C ARG A 371 -6.98 -29.31 2.64
N ARG A 372 -6.57 -30.52 2.24
CA ARG A 372 -5.15 -30.88 2.13
C ARG A 372 -4.42 -29.99 1.12
N ARG A 373 -4.97 -29.83 -0.09
CA ARG A 373 -4.40 -28.94 -1.10
C ARG A 373 -4.26 -27.49 -0.63
N LEU A 374 -5.28 -26.97 0.06
CA LEU A 374 -5.22 -25.61 0.60
C LEU A 374 -4.15 -25.49 1.68
N ALA A 375 -4.05 -26.48 2.57
CA ALA A 375 -3.01 -26.52 3.60
C ALA A 375 -1.60 -26.63 2.99
N ASP A 376 -1.41 -27.42 1.94
CA ASP A 376 -0.14 -27.55 1.23
C ASP A 376 0.28 -26.24 0.53
N GLY A 377 -0.70 -25.41 0.14
CA GLY A 377 -0.46 -24.08 -0.42
C GLY A 377 -0.13 -23.01 0.62
N VAL A 378 -0.35 -23.27 1.91
CA VAL A 378 0.01 -22.34 2.98
C VAL A 378 1.52 -22.24 3.10
N GLN A 379 2.04 -21.02 3.00
CA GLN A 379 3.44 -20.71 3.27
C GLN A 379 3.55 -20.00 4.61
N THR A 380 4.59 -20.33 5.39
CA THR A 380 4.91 -19.59 6.60
C THR A 380 5.31 -18.17 6.19
N PRO A 381 4.63 -17.12 6.69
CA PRO A 381 4.95 -15.75 6.33
C PRO A 381 6.36 -15.37 6.80
N ASP A 382 7.12 -14.67 5.96
CA ASP A 382 8.36 -14.03 6.40
C ASP A 382 8.02 -12.82 7.27
N LEU A 383 8.32 -12.93 8.57
CA LEU A 383 8.12 -11.83 9.51
C LEU A 383 9.33 -10.87 9.54
N SER A 384 10.50 -11.29 9.02
CA SER A 384 11.73 -10.50 9.11
C SER A 384 11.71 -9.29 8.17
N GLY A 385 11.27 -9.45 6.93
CA GLY A 385 11.15 -8.37 5.95
C GLY A 385 10.28 -7.19 6.44
N PRO A 386 9.02 -7.43 6.89
CA PRO A 386 8.17 -6.37 7.43
C PRO A 386 8.80 -5.64 8.61
N TRP A 387 9.44 -6.36 9.55
CA TRP A 387 10.13 -5.72 10.68
C TRP A 387 11.33 -4.90 10.20
N ALA A 388 12.16 -5.40 9.29
CA ALA A 388 13.31 -4.67 8.77
C ALA A 388 12.91 -3.34 8.10
N HIS A 389 11.85 -3.34 7.27
CA HIS A 389 11.33 -2.13 6.65
C HIS A 389 10.79 -1.13 7.70
N TYR A 390 10.10 -1.65 8.72
CA TYR A 390 9.55 -0.84 9.81
C TYR A 390 10.66 -0.18 10.64
N LEU A 391 11.73 -0.91 10.97
CA LEU A 391 12.89 -0.38 11.68
C LEU A 391 13.64 0.66 10.83
N GLY A 392 13.93 0.37 9.57
CA GLY A 392 14.60 1.31 8.66
C GLY A 392 13.84 2.63 8.51
N THR A 393 12.50 2.59 8.55
CA THR A 393 11.68 3.81 8.59
C THR A 393 11.88 4.59 9.88
N ILE A 394 11.89 3.92 11.04
CA ILE A 394 12.13 4.56 12.34
C ILE A 394 13.56 5.14 12.41
N GLU A 395 14.55 4.43 11.91
CA GLU A 395 15.94 4.89 11.79
C GLU A 395 16.02 6.16 10.94
N ALA A 396 15.41 6.18 9.76
CA ALA A 396 15.37 7.35 8.89
C ALA A 396 14.66 8.56 9.53
N LEU A 397 13.61 8.32 10.32
CA LEU A 397 12.91 9.35 11.07
C LEU A 397 13.67 9.82 12.32
N SER A 398 14.64 9.05 12.79
CA SER A 398 15.48 9.37 13.96
C SER A 398 16.66 10.29 13.59
N LEU A 399 16.92 10.47 12.29
CA LEU A 399 17.94 11.39 11.78
C LEU A 399 17.38 12.81 11.67
N ASP A 400 18.17 13.79 12.09
CA ASP A 400 17.85 15.21 11.94
C ASP A 400 18.23 15.69 10.53
N GLU A 401 17.24 16.02 9.69
CA GLU A 401 17.45 16.50 8.31
C GLU A 401 18.24 17.83 8.26
N SER A 402 18.18 18.64 9.33
CA SER A 402 18.96 19.89 9.41
C SER A 402 20.47 19.65 9.54
N LEU A 403 20.88 18.47 10.04
CA LEU A 403 22.28 18.05 10.11
C LEU A 403 22.79 17.47 8.78
N LEU A 404 21.89 17.13 7.85
CA LEU A 404 22.22 16.57 6.53
C LEU A 404 22.40 17.63 5.43
N GLY A 405 22.16 18.91 5.73
CA GLY A 405 22.44 20.03 4.81
C GLY A 405 21.54 20.09 3.57
N LEU A 406 20.39 19.41 3.57
CA LEU A 406 19.47 19.32 2.42
C LEU A 406 18.33 20.36 2.48
N GLY A 407 18.61 21.61 2.81
CA GLY A 407 17.56 22.65 2.77
C GLY A 407 18.05 24.08 2.97
N ALA A 408 18.30 24.78 1.86
CA ALA A 408 18.09 26.23 1.72
C ALA A 408 18.27 26.62 0.24
N GLU A 409 17.17 26.87 -0.48
CA GLU A 409 17.21 27.71 -1.69
C GLU A 409 16.96 29.18 -1.27
N PRO A 410 17.69 30.16 -1.81
CA PRO A 410 17.66 31.55 -1.35
C PRO A 410 16.48 32.31 -1.97
N HIS A 411 15.74 33.05 -1.14
CA HIS A 411 14.83 34.10 -1.61
C HIS A 411 15.66 35.33 -2.00
N ASP A 412 15.73 35.62 -3.30
CA ASP A 412 16.34 36.84 -3.81
C ASP A 412 15.47 38.08 -3.51
N THR A 413 16.19 39.13 -3.15
CA THR A 413 15.72 40.48 -2.82
C THR A 413 16.06 41.42 -3.98
N GLU A 414 15.10 42.30 -4.27
CA GLU A 414 15.24 43.66 -4.84
C GLU A 414 15.60 43.93 -6.33
N ALA A 415 14.97 45.04 -6.76
CA ALA A 415 15.30 46.02 -7.81
C ALA A 415 14.77 45.76 -9.23
N ASP A 416 13.70 46.40 -9.69
CA ASP A 416 13.53 47.83 -10.07
C ASP A 416 13.76 48.06 -11.58
N ALA A 417 13.02 49.05 -12.10
CA ALA A 417 13.19 49.75 -13.36
C ALA A 417 12.44 49.27 -14.63
N THR A 418 11.28 49.93 -14.81
CA THR A 418 10.92 50.78 -15.97
C THR A 418 10.62 50.22 -17.36
N SER A 419 9.44 50.66 -17.85
CA SER A 419 9.14 51.15 -19.22
C SER A 419 9.19 50.11 -20.35
N ASP A 420 8.35 50.13 -21.38
CA ASP A 420 7.41 51.13 -21.85
C ASP A 420 6.44 50.43 -22.82
N SER A 421 5.25 51.01 -22.89
CA SER A 421 4.30 51.11 -24.01
C SER A 421 4.35 50.18 -25.26
N ASP A 422 3.14 49.72 -25.56
CA ASP A 422 2.47 49.69 -26.86
C ASP A 422 2.91 48.71 -27.95
N SER A 423 1.99 47.79 -28.25
CA SER A 423 1.67 47.43 -29.63
C SER A 423 0.16 47.25 -29.77
N ASP A 424 -0.47 48.24 -30.39
CA ASP A 424 -1.82 48.18 -30.92
C ASP A 424 -1.83 47.30 -32.17
N ASP A 425 -2.86 46.46 -32.25
CA ASP A 425 -3.72 46.22 -33.41
C ASP A 425 -3.11 45.77 -34.77
N SER A 426 -3.74 44.95 -35.59
CA SER A 426 -4.91 44.06 -35.58
C SER A 426 -5.15 43.65 -37.06
N PHE A 427 -6.14 42.78 -37.31
CA PHE A 427 -6.82 42.59 -38.61
C PHE A 427 -6.03 41.81 -39.71
N ASP A 428 -6.60 40.90 -40.50
CA ASP A 428 -7.98 40.43 -40.69
C ASP A 428 -8.02 39.21 -41.63
N SER A 429 -9.16 38.49 -41.58
CA SER A 429 -9.98 37.87 -42.66
C SER A 429 -9.34 37.26 -43.93
N LEU A 430 -9.96 36.31 -44.64
CA LEU A 430 -11.09 35.38 -44.56
C LEU A 430 -11.00 34.53 -45.86
N ASP A 431 -11.82 33.48 -45.90
CA ASP A 431 -12.39 32.84 -47.10
C ASP A 431 -11.64 31.71 -47.84
N ASP A 432 -12.18 30.52 -47.59
CA ASP A 432 -12.41 29.32 -48.44
C ASP A 432 -13.13 29.68 -49.77
N PRO A 433 -13.50 28.79 -50.73
CA PRO A 433 -13.32 27.33 -50.78
C PRO A 433 -13.03 26.69 -52.18
N GLU A 434 -12.95 25.35 -52.15
CA GLU A 434 -13.58 24.40 -53.08
C GLU A 434 -12.80 23.69 -54.24
N GLN A 435 -13.05 22.37 -54.27
CA GLN A 435 -13.12 21.41 -55.41
C GLN A 435 -11.84 20.76 -56.02
N GLY A 436 -11.74 19.43 -55.82
CA GLY A 436 -12.07 18.49 -56.91
C GLY A 436 -10.96 17.62 -57.55
N TYR A 437 -11.30 16.34 -57.74
CA TYR A 437 -10.80 15.34 -58.72
C TYR A 437 -9.55 14.47 -58.42
N ALA A 438 -9.85 13.22 -58.01
CA ALA A 438 -9.68 11.97 -58.75
C ALA A 438 -8.30 11.47 -59.25
N ALA A 439 -8.03 10.22 -58.84
CA ALA A 439 -7.71 9.04 -59.67
C ALA A 439 -6.24 8.57 -59.84
N ARG A 440 -6.13 7.24 -59.61
CA ARG A 440 -5.37 6.21 -60.38
C ARG A 440 -3.94 5.81 -59.96
N SER A 441 -3.90 4.57 -59.45
CA SER A 441 -3.29 3.36 -60.07
C SER A 441 -1.83 2.98 -59.82
N GLY A 442 -1.63 1.66 -59.65
CA GLY A 442 -0.38 0.89 -59.82
C GLY A 442 0.09 0.22 -58.52
N SER A 443 -0.31 -1.01 -58.16
CA SER A 443 0.00 -2.35 -58.73
C SER A 443 1.50 -2.69 -58.81
N LEU A 444 1.89 -3.75 -58.06
CA LEU A 444 2.92 -4.79 -58.31
C LEU A 444 3.51 -5.22 -56.94
N ALA A 445 3.09 -6.29 -56.28
CA ALA A 445 3.21 -7.73 -56.58
C ALA A 445 4.65 -8.30 -56.49
N ALA A 446 4.82 -9.15 -55.46
CA ALA A 446 5.59 -10.40 -55.42
C ALA A 446 7.14 -10.36 -55.41
N GLN A 447 7.75 -11.00 -54.39
CA GLN A 447 8.23 -12.39 -54.51
C GLN A 447 8.80 -12.93 -53.18
N ARG A 448 8.60 -14.23 -52.98
CA ARG A 448 9.12 -15.10 -51.91
C ARG A 448 10.42 -15.77 -52.38
N SER A 449 11.32 -16.08 -51.43
CA SER A 449 12.15 -17.30 -51.32
C SER A 449 13.19 -17.08 -50.20
N SER A 450 13.09 -17.71 -49.03
CA SER A 450 13.65 -19.02 -48.64
C SER A 450 15.12 -19.22 -49.03
N GLU A 451 16.01 -19.36 -48.04
CA GLU A 451 16.93 -20.51 -47.96
C GLU A 451 17.73 -20.54 -46.64
N SER A 452 17.91 -21.77 -46.16
CA SER A 452 18.67 -22.22 -44.99
C SER A 452 20.11 -22.55 -45.37
N GLY A 453 21.05 -22.41 -44.43
CA GLY A 453 22.38 -23.02 -44.56
C GLY A 453 23.15 -23.00 -43.24
N ALA A 454 23.45 -24.18 -42.72
CA ALA A 454 24.28 -24.44 -41.54
C ALA A 454 25.69 -24.92 -41.96
N VAL A 455 26.53 -25.20 -40.95
CA VAL A 455 27.91 -25.78 -40.94
C VAL A 455 29.01 -24.70 -40.87
N GLY A 456 30.03 -24.71 -40.00
CA GLY A 456 30.50 -25.64 -38.97
C GLY A 456 32.02 -25.46 -38.73
N GLY A 457 32.48 -25.59 -37.47
CA GLY A 457 33.88 -25.82 -37.04
C GLY A 457 34.73 -24.56 -36.75
N ALA A 458 35.75 -24.55 -35.88
CA ALA A 458 36.24 -25.34 -34.74
C ALA A 458 37.58 -24.73 -34.28
N GLY A 459 37.87 -24.69 -32.96
CA GLY A 459 39.19 -24.39 -32.36
C GLY A 459 39.49 -22.89 -32.18
N THR A 460 39.91 -22.36 -31.02
CA THR A 460 40.82 -22.92 -30.00
C THR A 460 40.58 -22.24 -28.65
N ARG A 461 40.67 -23.03 -27.57
CA ARG A 461 40.50 -22.64 -26.17
C ARG A 461 41.74 -21.96 -25.61
N VAL A 462 41.49 -20.91 -24.81
CA VAL A 462 42.17 -20.59 -23.55
C VAL A 462 41.00 -20.40 -22.57
N GLY A 463 40.59 -21.38 -21.77
CA GLY A 463 41.27 -21.85 -20.56
C GLY A 463 40.79 -21.00 -19.37
N ASP A 464 39.56 -21.21 -18.89
CA ASP A 464 39.25 -22.03 -17.69
C ASP A 464 39.30 -21.23 -16.37
N LEU A 465 38.17 -20.59 -16.00
CA LEU A 465 37.82 -20.34 -14.59
C LEU A 465 36.32 -20.08 -14.31
N ALA A 466 35.40 -20.48 -15.20
CA ALA A 466 33.95 -20.23 -15.04
C ALA A 466 33.05 -21.47 -15.24
N ALA A 467 33.58 -22.67 -14.99
CA ALA A 467 32.89 -23.94 -15.27
C ALA A 467 32.52 -24.76 -14.02
N ARG A 468 32.03 -24.12 -12.95
CA ARG A 468 31.49 -24.86 -11.77
C ARG A 468 30.15 -24.39 -11.18
N ALA A 469 29.41 -23.48 -11.82
CA ALA A 469 28.09 -23.07 -11.28
C ALA A 469 27.03 -22.77 -12.37
N GLY A 470 27.01 -23.51 -13.48
CA GLY A 470 26.21 -23.11 -14.64
C GLY A 470 25.59 -24.24 -15.45
N VAL A 471 25.09 -25.33 -14.85
CA VAL A 471 24.20 -26.26 -15.57
C VAL A 471 23.20 -26.92 -14.60
N ALA A 472 22.10 -26.22 -14.29
CA ALA A 472 20.88 -26.85 -13.75
C ALA A 472 19.57 -26.05 -13.95
N VAL A 473 19.56 -24.94 -14.72
CA VAL A 473 18.36 -24.09 -14.86
C VAL A 473 17.78 -24.06 -16.29
N GLY A 474 18.54 -24.49 -17.30
CA GLY A 474 18.18 -24.29 -18.72
C GLY A 474 17.15 -25.23 -19.35
N ARG A 475 16.42 -26.07 -18.58
CA ARG A 475 15.45 -27.03 -19.17
C ARG A 475 14.02 -26.97 -18.63
N SER A 476 13.75 -26.10 -17.65
CA SER A 476 12.40 -26.00 -17.04
C SER A 476 11.59 -24.78 -17.50
N TRP A 477 12.17 -23.90 -18.33
CA TRP A 477 11.60 -22.58 -18.62
C TRP A 477 10.67 -22.50 -19.83
N THR A 478 10.80 -23.38 -20.82
CA THR A 478 9.85 -23.44 -21.95
C THR A 478 8.47 -23.99 -21.57
N ALA A 479 8.33 -24.62 -20.39
CA ALA A 479 7.05 -25.09 -19.88
C ALA A 479 6.25 -24.00 -19.13
N PHE A 480 6.93 -22.99 -18.57
CA PHE A 480 6.31 -22.00 -17.69
C PHE A 480 5.64 -20.84 -18.44
N THR A 481 6.21 -20.42 -19.57
CA THR A 481 5.59 -19.39 -20.44
C THR A 481 4.29 -19.88 -21.09
N GLY A 482 4.17 -21.20 -21.30
CA GLY A 482 2.91 -21.84 -21.68
C GLY A 482 1.87 -21.85 -20.55
N ALA A 483 2.30 -22.10 -19.30
CA ALA A 483 1.41 -22.18 -18.14
C ALA A 483 0.88 -20.82 -17.68
N ALA A 484 1.65 -19.74 -17.78
CA ALA A 484 1.19 -18.38 -17.50
C ALA A 484 0.14 -17.93 -18.52
N ARG A 485 0.38 -18.16 -19.82
CA ARG A 485 -0.62 -17.91 -20.88
C ARG A 485 -1.90 -18.75 -20.72
N HIS A 486 -1.77 -19.97 -20.20
CA HIS A 486 -2.91 -20.88 -20.02
C HIS A 486 -3.71 -20.60 -18.73
N ARG A 487 -3.07 -20.15 -17.64
CA ARG A 487 -3.73 -19.74 -16.39
C ARG A 487 -4.46 -18.41 -16.51
N VAL A 488 -3.89 -17.44 -17.23
CA VAL A 488 -4.58 -16.16 -17.54
C VAL A 488 -5.82 -16.42 -18.38
N ARG A 489 -5.76 -17.35 -19.36
CA ARG A 489 -6.93 -17.75 -20.16
C ARG A 489 -8.00 -18.51 -19.37
N GLN A 490 -7.64 -19.32 -18.38
CA GLN A 490 -8.62 -20.08 -17.58
C GLN A 490 -9.28 -19.26 -16.47
N SER A 491 -8.61 -18.23 -15.95
CA SER A 491 -9.20 -17.34 -14.95
C SER A 491 -10.23 -16.34 -15.53
N LEU A 492 -10.26 -16.17 -16.86
CA LEU A 492 -11.16 -15.24 -17.55
C LEU A 492 -12.51 -15.85 -17.94
N ALA A 493 -12.79 -17.11 -17.56
CA ALA A 493 -14.05 -17.80 -17.87
C ALA A 493 -15.09 -17.74 -16.73
N SER A 494 -14.87 -16.95 -15.67
CA SER A 494 -15.91 -16.67 -14.68
C SER A 494 -16.82 -15.55 -15.21
N HIS A 495 -18.09 -15.87 -15.44
CA HIS A 495 -19.09 -15.00 -16.05
C HIS A 495 -19.24 -13.65 -15.31
N ARG A 496 -18.51 -12.63 -15.78
CA ARG A 496 -18.97 -11.24 -15.79
C ARG A 496 -19.17 -10.88 -17.26
N ASP A 497 -20.29 -10.26 -17.60
CA ASP A 497 -20.53 -9.80 -18.96
C ASP A 497 -19.40 -8.83 -19.36
N VAL A 498 -18.50 -9.32 -20.21
CA VAL A 498 -17.42 -8.49 -20.78
C VAL A 498 -18.08 -7.52 -21.74
N LEU A 499 -17.83 -6.23 -21.52
CA LEU A 499 -18.34 -5.17 -22.39
C LEU A 499 -17.65 -5.27 -23.75
N ASP A 500 -18.42 -5.51 -24.82
CA ASP A 500 -17.92 -5.46 -26.20
C ASP A 500 -17.74 -4.00 -26.64
N LEU A 501 -16.72 -3.35 -26.10
CA LEU A 501 -16.36 -1.98 -26.45
C LEU A 501 -15.28 -1.98 -27.53
N ARG A 502 -15.60 -1.45 -28.71
CA ARG A 502 -14.71 -1.39 -29.87
C ARG A 502 -14.04 -0.02 -30.01
N PRO A 503 -12.93 0.08 -30.76
CA PRO A 503 -12.28 1.37 -31.02
C PRO A 503 -13.23 2.41 -31.60
N GLU A 504 -14.18 2.01 -32.45
CA GLU A 504 -15.21 2.87 -33.05
C GLU A 504 -16.28 3.39 -32.07
N ASP A 505 -16.46 2.73 -30.93
CA ASP A 505 -17.43 3.15 -29.90
C ASP A 505 -16.89 4.32 -29.06
N VAL A 506 -15.57 4.55 -29.09
CA VAL A 506 -14.94 5.69 -28.42
C VAL A 506 -14.88 6.87 -29.40
N PRO A 507 -15.53 8.01 -29.09
CA PRO A 507 -15.55 9.18 -29.96
C PRO A 507 -14.15 9.72 -30.30
N ASP A 508 -14.02 10.32 -31.48
CA ASP A 508 -12.74 10.84 -31.99
C ASP A 508 -12.18 11.99 -31.14
N TRP A 509 -13.04 12.71 -30.40
CA TRP A 509 -12.60 13.76 -29.47
C TRP A 509 -11.81 13.23 -28.26
N VAL A 510 -11.90 11.93 -27.96
CA VAL A 510 -11.08 11.29 -26.93
C VAL A 510 -9.71 11.01 -27.52
N LEU A 511 -8.76 11.94 -27.35
CA LEU A 511 -7.43 11.85 -27.97
C LEU A 511 -6.49 10.94 -27.18
N ALA A 512 -5.56 10.27 -27.88
CA ALA A 512 -4.55 9.42 -27.25
C ALA A 512 -3.54 10.26 -26.46
N THR A 513 -3.02 11.32 -27.08
CA THR A 513 -2.26 12.40 -26.44
C THR A 513 -3.17 13.61 -26.32
N ASP A 514 -3.30 14.17 -25.12
CA ASP A 514 -4.38 15.11 -24.81
C ASP A 514 -4.03 16.03 -23.63
N VAL A 515 -4.74 17.16 -23.50
CA VAL A 515 -4.58 18.13 -22.40
C VAL A 515 -5.90 18.32 -21.68
N LEU A 516 -5.90 18.16 -20.35
CA LEU A 516 -7.02 18.53 -19.50
C LEU A 516 -6.76 19.92 -18.92
N GLY A 517 -7.35 20.93 -19.55
CA GLY A 517 -7.27 22.34 -19.13
C GLY A 517 -8.59 22.88 -18.57
N ASP A 518 -9.70 22.21 -18.84
CA ASP A 518 -11.03 22.62 -18.41
C ASP A 518 -11.69 21.53 -17.54
N PRO A 519 -12.12 21.85 -16.31
CA PRO A 519 -12.87 20.90 -15.47
C PRO A 519 -14.11 20.31 -16.14
N ALA A 520 -14.74 21.01 -17.08
CA ALA A 520 -15.89 20.49 -17.83
C ALA A 520 -15.54 19.25 -18.67
N GLU A 521 -14.35 19.22 -19.28
CA GLU A 521 -13.86 18.07 -20.07
C GLU A 521 -13.70 16.81 -19.19
N ALA A 522 -13.37 17.00 -17.90
CA ALA A 522 -13.27 15.91 -16.93
C ALA A 522 -14.65 15.29 -16.60
N ASP A 523 -15.67 16.15 -16.52
CA ASP A 523 -17.06 15.72 -16.32
C ASP A 523 -17.65 15.05 -17.56
N ASP A 524 -17.30 15.53 -18.76
CA ASP A 524 -17.67 14.93 -20.04
C ASP A 524 -17.07 13.53 -20.20
N ALA A 525 -15.80 13.34 -19.86
CA ALA A 525 -15.17 12.02 -19.86
C ALA A 525 -15.86 11.05 -18.88
N LYS A 526 -16.23 11.54 -17.68
CA LYS A 526 -16.98 10.76 -16.69
C LYS A 526 -18.41 10.46 -17.15
N HIS A 527 -19.03 11.34 -17.94
CA HIS A 527 -20.35 11.10 -18.52
C HIS A 527 -20.28 10.07 -19.65
N LEU A 528 -19.33 10.22 -20.56
CA LEU A 528 -19.08 9.27 -21.65
C LEU A 528 -18.79 7.86 -21.10
N ALA A 529 -17.94 7.73 -20.07
CA ALA A 529 -17.68 6.43 -19.47
C ALA A 529 -18.94 5.73 -18.94
N ARG A 530 -19.93 6.50 -18.44
CA ARG A 530 -21.23 5.96 -18.03
C ARG A 530 -22.07 5.51 -19.23
N ILE A 531 -22.07 6.26 -20.33
CA ILE A 531 -22.75 5.89 -21.57
C ILE A 531 -22.16 4.60 -22.14
N LEU A 532 -20.84 4.47 -22.11
CA LEU A 532 -20.12 3.28 -22.55
C LEU A 532 -20.31 2.07 -21.62
N GLY A 533 -21.01 2.21 -20.48
CA GLY A 533 -21.25 1.11 -19.56
C GLY A 533 -20.03 0.71 -18.71
N LEU A 534 -19.01 1.56 -18.64
CA LEU A 534 -17.82 1.32 -17.82
C LEU A 534 -18.16 1.44 -16.31
N PRO A 535 -17.42 0.70 -15.43
CA PRO A 535 -17.58 0.79 -13.98
C PRO A 535 -17.61 2.23 -13.45
N ARG A 536 -18.53 2.53 -12.53
CA ARG A 536 -18.75 3.89 -12.02
C ARG A 536 -17.48 4.51 -11.42
N SER A 537 -17.24 5.78 -11.75
CA SER A 537 -16.21 6.64 -11.17
C SER A 537 -16.84 7.85 -10.51
N LEU A 538 -16.25 8.33 -9.40
CA LEU A 538 -16.65 9.56 -8.73
C LEU A 538 -15.79 10.76 -9.13
N ASP A 539 -14.58 10.52 -9.64
CA ASP A 539 -13.61 11.55 -9.98
C ASP A 539 -13.55 11.79 -11.50
N GLY A 540 -13.77 13.04 -11.93
CA GLY A 540 -13.75 13.43 -13.34
C GLY A 540 -12.34 13.36 -13.93
N VAL A 541 -11.34 13.80 -13.18
CA VAL A 541 -9.95 13.90 -13.66
C VAL A 541 -9.37 12.51 -13.92
N SER A 542 -9.53 11.58 -12.98
CA SER A 542 -9.17 10.17 -13.18
C SER A 542 -9.97 9.53 -14.32
N SER A 543 -11.23 9.94 -14.53
CA SER A 543 -12.06 9.43 -15.63
C SER A 543 -11.51 9.88 -16.99
N TRP A 544 -11.11 11.13 -17.13
CA TRP A 544 -10.45 11.63 -18.35
C TRP A 544 -9.14 10.89 -18.62
N ALA A 545 -8.28 10.74 -17.60
CA ALA A 545 -7.00 10.05 -17.74
C ALA A 545 -7.17 8.58 -18.14
N ALA A 546 -8.06 7.85 -17.46
CA ALA A 546 -8.35 6.45 -17.74
C ALA A 546 -9.05 6.24 -19.08
N LEU A 547 -9.97 7.13 -19.47
CA LEU A 547 -10.72 7.00 -20.71
C LEU A 547 -9.80 7.13 -21.93
N GLY A 548 -8.92 8.13 -21.93
CA GLY A 548 -7.98 8.32 -23.03
C GLY A 548 -6.90 7.25 -23.09
N ALA A 549 -6.44 6.75 -21.94
CA ALA A 549 -5.52 5.62 -21.91
C ALA A 549 -6.18 4.34 -22.47
N LEU A 550 -7.43 4.06 -22.08
CA LEU A 550 -8.20 2.94 -22.62
C LEU A 550 -8.43 3.09 -24.13
N ALA A 551 -8.78 4.28 -24.59
CA ALA A 551 -8.95 4.59 -26.02
C ALA A 551 -7.67 4.33 -26.81
N ALA A 552 -6.51 4.75 -26.30
CA ALA A 552 -5.21 4.51 -26.92
C ALA A 552 -4.90 3.00 -27.01
N ILE A 553 -5.17 2.24 -25.95
CA ILE A 553 -4.98 0.78 -25.93
C ILE A 553 -5.88 0.11 -26.97
N LEU A 554 -7.16 0.47 -27.01
CA LEU A 554 -8.13 -0.05 -27.98
C LEU A 554 -7.72 0.28 -29.42
N ARG A 555 -7.31 1.51 -29.71
CA ARG A 555 -7.02 1.94 -31.09
C ARG A 555 -5.68 1.44 -31.61
N VAL A 556 -4.68 1.26 -30.74
CA VAL A 556 -3.28 1.04 -31.19
C VAL A 556 -2.75 -0.35 -30.84
N ARG A 557 -3.27 -1.01 -29.79
CA ARG A 557 -2.74 -2.30 -29.29
C ARG A 557 -3.73 -3.44 -29.32
N ASP A 558 -5.00 -3.17 -29.48
CA ASP A 558 -5.98 -4.22 -29.55
C ASP A 558 -5.96 -4.93 -30.90
N ASP A 559 -5.75 -6.24 -30.86
CA ASP A 559 -5.81 -7.15 -32.01
C ASP A 559 -7.18 -7.82 -32.14
N GLY A 560 -8.20 -7.31 -31.44
CA GLY A 560 -9.53 -7.90 -31.29
C GLY A 560 -9.58 -9.11 -30.36
N ARG A 561 -8.44 -9.56 -29.81
CA ARG A 561 -8.35 -10.72 -28.90
C ARG A 561 -8.06 -10.33 -27.45
N ARG A 562 -7.96 -9.03 -27.15
CA ARG A 562 -7.65 -8.47 -25.82
C ARG A 562 -6.40 -9.10 -25.17
N SER A 563 -5.42 -9.46 -25.99
CA SER A 563 -4.26 -10.26 -25.55
C SER A 563 -3.07 -9.44 -25.04
N ALA A 564 -3.20 -8.12 -25.02
CA ALA A 564 -2.14 -7.20 -24.61
C ALA A 564 -1.77 -7.38 -23.13
N VAL A 565 -0.47 -7.51 -22.86
CA VAL A 565 0.13 -7.49 -21.53
C VAL A 565 0.27 -6.04 -21.06
N ILE A 566 -0.68 -5.61 -20.23
CA ILE A 566 -0.75 -4.24 -19.70
C ILE A 566 -0.18 -4.23 -18.29
N VAL A 567 0.78 -3.35 -18.04
CA VAL A 567 1.27 -3.00 -16.70
C VAL A 567 0.75 -1.61 -16.35
N ASP A 568 0.07 -1.50 -15.22
CA ASP A 568 -0.49 -0.27 -14.70
C ASP A 568 0.18 0.11 -13.37
N GLU A 569 1.08 1.08 -13.44
CA GLU A 569 1.88 1.58 -12.31
C GLU A 569 1.10 2.58 -11.44
N THR A 570 -0.19 2.78 -11.74
CA THR A 570 -1.12 3.59 -10.93
C THR A 570 -1.54 2.86 -9.64
N GLY A 571 -1.24 1.57 -9.52
CA GLY A 571 -1.52 0.75 -8.33
C GLY A 571 -2.93 0.17 -8.23
N SER A 572 -3.22 -0.45 -7.09
CA SER A 572 -4.40 -1.29 -6.80
C SER A 572 -5.76 -0.58 -6.93
N ARG A 573 -5.75 0.75 -7.01
CA ARG A 573 -6.94 1.62 -7.10
C ARG A 573 -7.16 2.19 -8.50
N SER A 574 -6.37 1.78 -9.49
CA SER A 574 -6.45 2.31 -10.85
C SER A 574 -7.84 2.16 -11.47
N LEU A 575 -8.39 3.30 -11.91
CA LEU A 575 -9.64 3.33 -12.67
C LEU A 575 -9.47 2.67 -14.04
N LEU A 576 -8.32 2.86 -14.69
CA LEU A 576 -8.02 2.20 -15.96
C LEU A 576 -8.02 0.69 -15.79
N SER A 577 -7.39 0.15 -14.75
CA SER A 577 -7.34 -1.31 -14.59
C SER A 577 -8.73 -1.92 -14.37
N ARG A 578 -9.63 -1.22 -13.67
CA ARG A 578 -11.05 -1.63 -13.58
C ARG A 578 -11.75 -1.61 -14.93
N TRP A 579 -11.53 -0.58 -15.74
CA TRP A 579 -12.16 -0.42 -17.04
C TRP A 579 -11.60 -1.36 -18.10
N ALA A 580 -10.29 -1.55 -18.12
CA ALA A 580 -9.59 -2.52 -18.97
C ALA A 580 -10.09 -3.95 -18.71
N ARG A 581 -10.30 -4.33 -17.43
CA ARG A 581 -10.94 -5.62 -17.08
C ARG A 581 -12.38 -5.72 -17.55
N ALA A 582 -13.15 -4.64 -17.47
CA ALA A 582 -14.54 -4.62 -17.94
C ALA A 582 -14.66 -4.88 -19.45
N VAL A 583 -13.66 -4.47 -20.25
CA VAL A 583 -13.62 -4.70 -21.71
C VAL A 583 -12.81 -5.93 -22.13
N GLY A 584 -12.31 -6.71 -21.17
CA GLY A 584 -11.71 -8.04 -21.40
C GLY A 584 -10.18 -8.11 -21.37
N PHE A 585 -9.46 -7.03 -21.03
CA PHE A 585 -8.02 -7.08 -20.77
C PHE A 585 -7.73 -7.58 -19.34
N ALA A 586 -6.49 -8.03 -19.09
CA ALA A 586 -6.02 -8.47 -17.77
C ALA A 586 -4.77 -7.67 -17.34
N PRO A 587 -4.93 -6.41 -16.91
CA PRO A 587 -3.80 -5.58 -16.48
C PRO A 587 -3.20 -6.07 -15.16
N VAL A 588 -1.88 -5.97 -15.06
CA VAL A 588 -1.08 -6.18 -13.85
C VAL A 588 -0.89 -4.84 -13.18
N GLU A 589 -1.46 -4.67 -11.98
CA GLU A 589 -1.37 -3.44 -11.19
C GLU A 589 -0.11 -3.49 -10.31
N ILE A 590 0.65 -2.40 -10.27
CA ILE A 590 1.84 -2.25 -9.43
C ILE A 590 1.72 -0.92 -8.68
N GLU A 591 1.85 -0.94 -7.36
CA GLU A 591 1.78 0.24 -6.48
C GLU A 591 3.18 0.58 -5.99
N PHE A 592 3.65 1.82 -6.22
CA PHE A 592 4.98 2.26 -5.77
C PHE A 592 4.91 3.15 -4.53
N THR A 593 5.70 2.79 -3.51
CA THR A 593 6.04 3.60 -2.35
C THR A 593 7.57 3.77 -2.30
N GLY A 594 8.09 4.92 -2.77
CA GLY A 594 9.50 5.32 -2.58
C GLY A 594 10.42 5.25 -3.82
N ALA A 595 11.59 5.89 -3.69
CA ALA A 595 12.53 6.34 -4.75
C ALA A 595 13.32 5.25 -5.51
N HIS A 596 12.69 4.14 -5.88
CA HIS A 596 13.21 3.23 -6.89
C HIS A 596 12.14 2.92 -7.93
N PRO A 597 12.42 3.17 -9.23
CA PRO A 597 11.43 3.05 -10.30
C PRO A 597 11.21 1.60 -10.78
N SER A 598 10.30 1.45 -11.74
CA SER A 598 9.12 0.62 -11.66
C SER A 598 9.11 -0.71 -12.40
N VAL A 599 10.23 -1.14 -12.97
CA VAL A 599 10.28 -2.37 -13.77
C VAL A 599 11.39 -3.32 -13.33
N ALA A 600 12.43 -2.84 -12.64
CA ALA A 600 13.54 -3.69 -12.18
C ALA A 600 13.16 -4.63 -11.02
N ALA A 601 12.07 -4.33 -10.29
CA ALA A 601 11.56 -5.16 -9.19
C ALA A 601 10.70 -6.35 -9.68
N LEU A 602 10.28 -6.33 -10.94
CA LEU A 602 9.68 -7.47 -11.61
C LEU A 602 10.77 -8.12 -12.47
N ASP A 603 10.88 -9.44 -12.42
CA ASP A 603 11.75 -10.22 -13.32
C ASP A 603 11.12 -10.23 -14.73
N VAL A 604 11.04 -9.05 -15.38
CA VAL A 604 10.40 -8.82 -16.68
C VAL A 604 11.41 -9.03 -17.78
N ASP A 605 11.14 -9.94 -18.72
CA ASP A 605 12.02 -10.08 -19.89
C ASP A 605 11.99 -8.80 -20.74
N THR A 606 13.15 -8.39 -21.27
CA THR A 606 13.27 -7.24 -22.18
C THR A 606 12.30 -7.38 -23.36
N GLY A 607 11.50 -6.35 -23.62
CA GLY A 607 10.53 -6.37 -24.71
C GLY A 607 9.37 -7.36 -24.54
N SER A 608 8.99 -7.69 -23.31
CA SER A 608 7.87 -8.61 -23.03
C SER A 608 6.51 -7.92 -22.83
N LEU A 609 6.50 -6.59 -22.63
CA LEU A 609 5.28 -5.84 -22.31
C LEU A 609 4.64 -5.19 -23.55
N ASP A 610 3.32 -5.08 -23.53
CA ASP A 610 2.53 -4.43 -24.59
C ASP A 610 2.22 -2.97 -24.28
N VAL A 611 1.92 -2.69 -23.01
CA VAL A 611 1.51 -1.37 -22.53
C VAL A 611 2.07 -1.17 -21.12
N ILE A 612 2.66 0.00 -20.87
CA ILE A 612 2.98 0.52 -19.54
C ILE A 612 2.18 1.80 -19.35
N VAL A 613 1.52 1.93 -18.20
CA VAL A 613 0.66 3.07 -17.89
C VAL A 613 1.02 3.67 -16.54
N ARG A 614 1.18 5.00 -16.49
CA ARG A 614 1.34 5.81 -15.27
C ARG A 614 0.51 7.09 -15.39
N ILE A 615 -0.81 6.96 -15.21
CA ILE A 615 -1.78 8.01 -15.56
C ILE A 615 -2.47 8.66 -14.35
N HIS A 616 -2.02 8.34 -13.14
CA HIS A 616 -2.51 9.01 -11.95
C HIS A 616 -2.17 10.52 -12.01
N PRO A 617 -3.08 11.43 -11.62
CA PRO A 617 -2.84 12.89 -11.69
C PRO A 617 -1.65 13.40 -10.88
N ARG A 618 -1.17 12.59 -9.91
CA ARG A 618 0.05 12.82 -9.13
C ARG A 618 1.05 11.67 -9.27
N GLY A 619 0.89 10.92 -10.35
CA GLY A 619 1.58 9.67 -10.58
C GLY A 619 2.95 9.89 -11.18
N CYS A 620 3.10 10.84 -12.09
CA CYS A 620 4.33 11.15 -12.80
C CYS A 620 4.45 12.67 -12.90
N ASP A 621 5.62 13.21 -12.60
CA ASP A 621 5.93 14.64 -12.71
C ASP A 621 7.16 14.88 -13.59
N ALA A 622 7.58 16.14 -13.70
CA ALA A 622 8.76 16.54 -14.47
C ALA A 622 10.06 15.82 -14.05
N SER A 623 10.20 15.47 -12.78
CA SER A 623 11.41 14.81 -12.23
C SER A 623 11.45 13.31 -12.55
N ASP A 624 10.29 12.67 -12.62
CA ASP A 624 10.15 11.22 -12.82
C ASP A 624 10.20 10.79 -14.30
N ILE A 625 9.75 11.66 -15.21
CA ILE A 625 9.42 11.27 -16.59
C ILE A 625 10.61 10.68 -17.35
N THR A 626 11.82 11.17 -17.12
CA THR A 626 13.04 10.68 -17.78
C THR A 626 13.30 9.22 -17.43
N GLN A 627 13.16 8.88 -16.14
CA GLN A 627 13.37 7.54 -15.65
C GLN A 627 12.30 6.57 -16.18
N VAL A 628 11.04 7.02 -16.25
CA VAL A 628 9.94 6.24 -16.84
C VAL A 628 10.21 5.91 -18.31
N LEU A 629 10.71 6.86 -19.09
CA LEU A 629 11.07 6.64 -20.49
C LEU A 629 12.15 5.57 -20.63
N GLU A 630 13.21 5.64 -19.82
CA GLU A 630 14.32 4.69 -19.87
C GLU A 630 13.87 3.26 -19.55
N GLN A 631 13.02 3.10 -18.53
CA GLN A 631 12.50 1.78 -18.16
C GLN A 631 11.55 1.21 -19.19
N ALA A 632 10.64 2.04 -19.70
CA ALA A 632 9.74 1.64 -20.76
C ALA A 632 10.51 1.24 -22.02
N SER A 633 11.62 1.92 -22.33
CA SER A 633 12.51 1.60 -23.46
C SER A 633 13.19 0.23 -23.33
N TRP A 634 13.22 -0.35 -22.13
CA TRP A 634 13.72 -1.70 -21.93
C TRP A 634 12.58 -2.73 -21.98
N ALA A 635 11.47 -2.50 -21.28
CA ALA A 635 10.43 -3.51 -21.11
C ALA A 635 9.39 -3.62 -22.22
N LEU A 636 9.06 -2.54 -22.94
CA LEU A 636 8.03 -2.59 -23.97
C LEU A 636 8.51 -3.31 -25.23
N ARG A 637 7.69 -4.11 -25.91
CA ARG A 637 8.08 -4.62 -27.24
C ARG A 637 8.01 -3.53 -28.31
N SER A 638 8.59 -3.75 -29.48
CA SER A 638 8.38 -2.86 -30.65
C SER A 638 6.88 -2.71 -30.93
N GLY A 639 6.44 -1.47 -31.14
CA GLY A 639 5.05 -1.07 -31.24
C GLY A 639 4.30 -0.97 -29.90
N GLY A 640 4.90 -1.30 -28.77
CA GLY A 640 4.31 -1.20 -27.43
C GLY A 640 4.06 0.26 -27.02
N LEU A 641 3.16 0.48 -26.07
CA LEU A 641 2.76 1.82 -25.63
C LEU A 641 3.26 2.16 -24.24
N LEU A 642 3.75 3.39 -24.08
CA LEU A 642 3.89 4.06 -22.80
C LEU A 642 2.84 5.18 -22.74
N ILE A 643 2.02 5.19 -21.69
CA ILE A 643 1.00 6.22 -21.47
C ILE A 643 1.23 6.86 -20.11
N VAL A 644 1.49 8.16 -20.10
CA VAL A 644 1.85 8.92 -18.88
C VAL A 644 1.04 10.19 -18.78
N THR A 645 0.62 10.56 -17.57
CA THR A 645 -0.03 11.85 -17.29
C THR A 645 0.89 12.69 -16.42
N VAL A 646 1.14 13.94 -16.83
CA VAL A 646 2.04 14.88 -16.15
C VAL A 646 1.32 16.21 -15.91
N PRO A 647 1.46 16.85 -14.74
CA PRO A 647 0.89 18.19 -14.50
C PRO A 647 1.49 19.24 -15.43
N ILE A 648 0.64 20.16 -15.93
CA ILE A 648 1.08 21.33 -16.70
C ILE A 648 0.92 22.59 -15.88
N GLY A 649 1.90 23.47 -15.96
CA GLY A 649 2.04 24.61 -15.05
C GLY A 649 3.16 25.55 -15.48
N PRO A 650 3.23 26.73 -14.84
CA PRO A 650 4.36 27.64 -14.98
C PRO A 650 5.64 27.00 -14.39
N PRO A 651 6.84 27.50 -14.72
CA PRO A 651 8.10 26.96 -14.18
C PRO A 651 8.20 27.00 -12.65
N SER A 652 7.45 27.89 -11.99
CA SER A 652 7.34 27.97 -10.52
C SER A 652 6.49 26.87 -9.91
N ALA A 653 5.64 26.19 -10.69
CA ALA A 653 4.78 25.12 -10.19
C ALA A 653 5.56 23.81 -10.04
N GLU A 654 5.73 23.37 -8.79
CA GLU A 654 6.45 22.16 -8.42
C GLU A 654 5.96 20.93 -9.20
N GLY A 655 6.89 20.24 -9.87
CA GLY A 655 6.62 19.01 -10.64
C GLY A 655 5.88 19.21 -11.97
N ALA A 656 5.46 20.43 -12.31
CA ALA A 656 4.74 20.71 -13.55
C ALA A 656 5.68 20.85 -14.76
N VAL A 657 5.14 20.63 -15.96
CA VAL A 657 5.85 20.81 -17.23
C VAL A 657 5.22 21.92 -18.07
N GLY A 658 6.06 22.77 -18.64
CA GLY A 658 5.68 23.73 -19.65
C GLY A 658 5.79 23.16 -21.07
N PRO A 659 5.33 23.90 -22.10
CA PRO A 659 5.45 23.45 -23.51
C PRO A 659 6.89 23.16 -23.95
N ALA A 660 7.89 23.85 -23.39
CA ALA A 660 9.29 23.60 -23.69
C ALA A 660 9.79 22.28 -23.07
N ASP A 661 9.39 21.99 -21.84
CA ASP A 661 9.74 20.75 -21.14
C ASP A 661 9.13 19.54 -21.83
N VAL A 662 7.87 19.64 -22.30
CA VAL A 662 7.22 18.58 -23.08
C VAL A 662 7.98 18.30 -24.37
N ARG A 663 8.46 19.33 -25.09
CA ARG A 663 9.34 19.14 -26.26
C ARG A 663 10.64 18.43 -25.89
N GLY A 664 11.25 18.78 -24.75
CA GLY A 664 12.43 18.10 -24.22
C GLY A 664 12.17 16.62 -23.91
N ILE A 665 11.04 16.31 -23.26
CA ILE A 665 10.59 14.94 -22.99
C ILE A 665 10.43 14.15 -24.29
N LEU A 666 9.83 14.73 -25.33
CA LEU A 666 9.66 14.05 -26.61
C LEU A 666 10.97 13.85 -27.36
N ALA A 667 11.90 14.80 -27.32
CA ALA A 667 13.23 14.63 -27.89
C ALA A 667 13.96 13.46 -27.21
N ARG A 668 13.92 13.41 -25.87
CA ARG A 668 14.50 12.30 -25.11
C ARG A 668 13.81 10.97 -25.41
N ALA A 669 12.49 10.98 -25.51
CA ALA A 669 11.71 9.80 -25.88
C ALA A 669 12.10 9.30 -27.28
N HIS A 670 12.32 10.21 -28.24
CA HIS A 670 12.80 9.88 -29.58
C HIS A 670 14.16 9.19 -29.57
N ASP A 671 15.11 9.69 -28.78
CA ASP A 671 16.43 9.09 -28.61
C ASP A 671 16.36 7.67 -28.03
N LEU A 672 15.38 7.43 -27.14
CA LEU A 672 15.09 6.12 -26.55
C LEU A 672 14.22 5.23 -27.45
N GLY A 673 13.93 5.67 -28.68
CA GLY A 673 13.21 4.90 -29.68
C GLY A 673 11.69 4.95 -29.55
N PHE A 674 11.12 6.02 -28.99
CA PHE A 674 9.67 6.26 -28.97
C PHE A 674 9.23 7.26 -30.04
N VAL A 675 7.95 7.19 -30.41
CA VAL A 675 7.26 8.15 -31.27
C VAL A 675 5.95 8.55 -30.61
N LEU A 676 5.62 9.84 -30.63
CA LEU A 676 4.34 10.32 -30.13
C LEU A 676 3.18 9.76 -30.96
N VAL A 677 2.11 9.38 -30.26
CA VAL A 677 0.82 9.02 -30.85
C VAL A 677 -0.13 10.22 -30.67
N GLY A 678 -0.38 10.95 -31.75
CA GLY A 678 -1.10 12.22 -31.74
C GLY A 678 -0.21 13.36 -32.23
N ASP A 679 -0.71 14.59 -32.17
CA ASP A 679 -0.03 15.79 -32.65
C ASP A 679 0.34 16.72 -31.49
N LEU A 680 1.64 16.95 -31.28
CA LEU A 680 2.11 17.89 -30.26
C LEU A 680 2.05 19.35 -30.73
N ASP A 681 2.47 19.60 -31.97
CA ASP A 681 2.83 20.95 -32.43
C ASP A 681 1.59 21.77 -32.84
N GLY A 682 0.49 21.10 -33.19
CA GLY A 682 -0.82 21.73 -33.45
C GLY A 682 -1.72 21.77 -32.20
N ASP A 683 -2.43 20.68 -31.96
CA ASP A 683 -3.58 20.62 -31.03
C ASP A 683 -3.15 20.70 -29.55
N VAL A 684 -2.15 19.91 -29.13
CA VAL A 684 -1.72 19.85 -27.73
C VAL A 684 -1.08 21.16 -27.26
N THR A 685 -0.17 21.75 -28.05
CA THR A 685 0.48 23.01 -27.67
C THR A 685 -0.51 24.18 -27.65
N ALA A 686 -1.51 24.19 -28.55
CA ALA A 686 -2.59 25.18 -28.50
C ALA A 686 -3.44 25.02 -27.24
N ARG A 687 -3.84 23.80 -26.89
CA ARG A 687 -4.64 23.53 -25.68
C ARG A 687 -3.89 23.77 -24.38
N MET A 688 -2.58 23.55 -24.34
CA MET A 688 -1.73 23.95 -23.21
C MET A 688 -1.71 25.48 -23.03
N ARG A 689 -1.66 26.24 -24.14
CA ARG A 689 -1.72 27.71 -24.12
C ARG A 689 -3.10 28.21 -23.67
N ASP A 690 -4.18 27.61 -24.16
CA ASP A 690 -5.54 27.95 -23.75
C ASP A 690 -5.79 27.64 -22.27
N ALA A 691 -5.26 26.52 -21.77
CA ALA A 691 -5.30 26.17 -20.35
C ALA A 691 -4.54 27.21 -19.50
N ALA A 692 -3.37 27.65 -19.95
CA ALA A 692 -2.59 28.70 -19.29
C ALA A 692 -3.35 30.04 -19.25
N ALA A 693 -3.99 30.42 -20.36
CA ALA A 693 -4.76 31.67 -20.46
C ALA A 693 -6.00 31.71 -19.54
N ARG A 694 -6.53 30.54 -19.14
CA ARG A 694 -7.67 30.43 -18.21
C ARG A 694 -7.24 30.32 -16.75
N ALA A 695 -5.95 30.12 -16.48
CA ALA A 695 -5.43 29.98 -15.13
C ALA A 695 -5.57 31.31 -14.36
N ARG A 696 -5.98 31.23 -13.09
CA ARG A 696 -6.18 32.40 -12.22
C ARG A 696 -5.02 32.64 -11.24
N ALA A 697 -4.03 31.74 -11.21
CA ALA A 697 -2.92 31.76 -10.27
C ALA A 697 -1.62 31.38 -11.01
N ASP A 698 -0.61 32.24 -10.90
CA ASP A 698 0.63 32.16 -11.67
C ASP A 698 1.67 31.18 -11.10
N ASP A 699 1.36 30.50 -9.98
CA ASP A 699 2.30 29.61 -9.25
C ASP A 699 1.79 28.17 -9.03
N ALA A 700 0.67 27.78 -9.65
CA ALA A 700 0.11 26.44 -9.50
C ALA A 700 -0.05 25.71 -10.84
N ALA A 701 0.07 24.38 -10.80
CA ALA A 701 -0.31 23.55 -11.93
C ALA A 701 -1.79 23.77 -12.26
N TYR A 702 -2.07 24.13 -13.51
CA TYR A 702 -3.40 24.53 -13.97
C TYR A 702 -4.07 23.48 -14.85
N GLY A 703 -3.40 22.36 -15.12
CA GLY A 703 -3.97 21.25 -15.89
C GLY A 703 -3.10 19.99 -15.87
N LEU A 704 -3.44 19.04 -16.75
CA LEU A 704 -2.66 17.82 -16.99
C LEU A 704 -2.44 17.63 -18.48
N VAL A 705 -1.29 17.07 -18.87
CA VAL A 705 -1.05 16.53 -20.22
C VAL A 705 -0.88 15.02 -20.14
N ARG A 706 -1.61 14.28 -20.99
CA ARG A 706 -1.42 12.85 -21.19
C ARG A 706 -0.61 12.65 -22.46
N LEU A 707 0.55 12.03 -22.34
CA LEU A 707 1.40 11.66 -23.47
C LEU A 707 1.27 10.17 -23.75
N THR A 708 0.94 9.82 -24.99
CA THR A 708 0.97 8.44 -25.48
C THR A 708 2.14 8.26 -26.43
N LEU A 709 3.08 7.40 -26.06
CA LEU A 709 4.32 7.14 -26.78
C LEU A 709 4.36 5.69 -27.27
N ARG A 710 4.70 5.48 -28.54
CA ARG A 710 4.83 4.14 -29.15
C ARG A 710 6.28 3.81 -29.39
N ARG A 711 6.74 2.66 -28.86
CA ARG A 711 8.10 2.15 -29.10
C ARG A 711 8.25 1.78 -30.58
N ARG A 712 9.37 2.17 -31.20
CA ARG A 712 9.74 1.81 -32.57
C ARG A 712 10.02 0.32 -32.70
#